data_AF-A0A6M5YNW8-F1
#
_entry.id   AF-A0A6M5YNW8-F1
#
_cell.length_a   1.000
_cell.length_b   1.000
_cell.length_c   1.000
_cell.angle_alpha   90.00
_cell.angle_beta   90.00
_cell.angle_gamma   90.00
#
_symmetry.space_group_name_H-M   'P 1'
#
loop_
_entity.id
_entity.type
_entity.pdbx_description
1 polymer ?
#
loop_
_entity_poly.entity_id
_entity_poly.type
_entity_poly.pdbx_seq_one_letter_code
_entity_poly.pdbx_strand_id
1 'polypeptide(L)'
;MPRFAYVLATAVAVAAPTVSRAADAPSFSTDVVPLLTKAGCNQGACHGKGAGQNGFRLSLRGFAPEQDYLWITREFSGRRLDRTKPEESLLLRKATGQTPHEGGRLFTPTSREYQLLRDWVAAGYPGPNKTEAKVSKLELTPAASALKPGDEVQLVATATFSDGTRRDVTWLTKFDSNDPAYLEITPGGKAKALRNGASAVRAMYLTEVAVTVFAMPFDRPVDETRFTAANNFVDTHVFAKLKELRIEPSDLCSDEEFIRRLFLDACGTLPTAAEVTAFAAGTDAKKREKLVDAVLARPEFTDYWALQLGDLFQNRKERDHDVRGAKGVRQFHAWLRKQVAENRPWDAVARDVLTAAGASTDSPAVGYYIVTVGEHRHGESSEAPESIAQAFLGTRIGCAKCHNHPLERYTQDDFYHFAAFFSRVKLDRKEAKAGPTTLSVSHPDQNQNKNPVGVSQPRTGMFMKPQPLDRSKRDVAPGDDPRVALAKWITDPANEYFTGAMVNRVWRHYMGVGLVEPVDDLRATNPPTNPALWKALNAEFTDKKFDLRALMRVVLTSRAYQLSSATRPGNETDTRFYSHYAARRLPAEVLLDAICDATGVPDRFDGYPVGVRAVQVPDPGSASYFLRAFGRSDRVTACACERSGDVSLPNVLHLICGDTITVKLNSGSGWLAKRLKDEKDDLKLLDELFLRAYARKPGAGERARVAELLRDKDAPRDELFRDLFWALLNSKEFLFNR
;
A
#
# COMPACT_ATOMS: atom_id res chain seq x y z
N MET A 1 -34.64 71.31 -34.15
CA MET A 1 -33.77 72.39 -34.68
C MET A 1 -32.73 72.74 -33.61
N PRO A 2 -31.51 73.21 -33.92
CA PRO A 2 -30.43 72.52 -34.64
C PRO A 2 -29.05 72.59 -33.90
N ARG A 3 -28.07 71.81 -34.42
CA ARG A 3 -26.60 72.04 -34.53
C ARG A 3 -25.71 72.15 -33.27
N PHE A 4 -24.56 71.46 -33.31
CA PHE A 4 -23.16 71.95 -33.31
C PHE A 4 -22.22 70.72 -33.24
N ALA A 5 -21.57 70.30 -34.33
CA ALA A 5 -20.25 70.73 -34.85
C ALA A 5 -19.04 70.32 -33.99
N TYR A 6 -18.19 69.49 -34.59
CA TYR A 6 -16.91 68.97 -34.08
C TYR A 6 -15.86 70.07 -33.88
N VAL A 7 -15.06 69.94 -32.81
CA VAL A 7 -13.72 70.53 -32.69
C VAL A 7 -12.75 69.46 -32.20
N LEU A 8 -11.70 69.22 -32.99
CA LEU A 8 -10.54 68.41 -32.62
C LEU A 8 -9.70 69.18 -31.60
N ALA A 9 -9.39 68.57 -30.45
CA ALA A 9 -8.40 69.07 -29.51
C ALA A 9 -7.35 67.98 -29.23
N THR A 10 -6.12 68.25 -29.65
CA THR A 10 -4.91 67.48 -29.35
C THR A 10 -4.56 67.64 -27.87
N ALA A 11 -4.69 66.56 -27.09
CA ALA A 11 -4.21 66.50 -25.71
C ALA A 11 -2.78 65.93 -25.69
N VAL A 12 -1.83 66.77 -25.26
CA VAL A 12 -0.46 66.39 -24.92
C VAL A 12 -0.49 65.53 -23.66
N ALA A 13 -0.11 64.26 -23.78
CA ALA A 13 0.03 63.36 -22.65
C ALA A 13 1.30 63.71 -21.86
N VAL A 14 1.12 64.26 -20.66
CA VAL A 14 2.19 64.39 -19.66
C VAL A 14 2.48 63.00 -19.12
N ALA A 15 3.64 62.43 -19.49
CA ALA A 15 4.11 61.17 -18.95
C ALA A 15 4.44 61.34 -17.46
N ALA A 16 3.64 60.70 -16.60
CA ALA A 16 4.03 60.49 -15.21
C ALA A 16 5.25 59.57 -15.15
N PRO A 17 6.25 59.83 -14.30
CA PRO A 17 7.42 58.98 -14.19
C PRO A 17 6.98 57.61 -13.66
N THR A 18 7.12 56.58 -14.49
CA THR A 18 7.05 55.19 -14.05
C THR A 18 8.22 54.95 -13.10
N VAL A 19 7.94 54.92 -11.80
CA VAL A 19 8.86 54.34 -10.81
C VAL A 19 8.95 52.85 -11.15
N SER A 20 9.99 52.48 -11.90
CA SER A 20 10.41 51.10 -12.08
C SER A 20 10.77 50.55 -10.71
N ARG A 21 9.85 49.77 -10.12
CA ARG A 21 10.18 48.93 -8.98
C ARG A 21 11.23 47.94 -9.48
N ALA A 22 12.46 48.01 -8.96
CA ALA A 22 13.50 47.03 -9.23
C ALA A 22 12.87 45.64 -9.09
N ALA A 23 13.02 44.78 -10.10
CA ALA A 23 12.53 43.42 -10.01
C ALA A 23 13.19 42.78 -8.77
N ASP A 24 12.36 42.37 -7.80
CA ASP A 24 12.84 41.72 -6.59
C ASP A 24 13.74 40.53 -7.00
N ALA A 25 14.96 40.46 -6.46
CA ALA A 25 15.94 39.47 -6.86
C ALA A 25 15.40 38.03 -6.66
N PRO A 26 15.68 37.07 -7.57
CA PRO A 26 15.18 35.71 -7.43
C PRO A 26 15.59 35.10 -6.09
N SER A 27 14.65 34.43 -5.44
CA SER A 27 14.91 33.71 -4.20
C SER A 27 15.64 32.41 -4.47
N PHE A 28 16.71 32.14 -3.71
CA PHE A 28 17.36 30.84 -3.77
C PHE A 28 16.41 29.72 -3.35
N SER A 29 15.67 29.93 -2.25
CA SER A 29 14.84 28.89 -1.64
C SER A 29 13.54 28.66 -2.41
N THR A 30 12.86 29.71 -2.88
CA THR A 30 11.54 29.56 -3.54
C THR A 30 11.59 29.51 -5.06
N ASP A 31 12.71 29.91 -5.68
CA ASP A 31 12.78 29.98 -7.14
C ASP A 31 13.92 29.11 -7.71
N VAL A 32 15.14 29.25 -7.20
CA VAL A 32 16.31 28.50 -7.72
C VAL A 32 16.24 27.01 -7.38
N VAL A 33 16.04 26.66 -6.11
CA VAL A 33 15.94 25.26 -5.66
C VAL A 33 14.85 24.47 -6.41
N PRO A 34 13.59 24.94 -6.52
CA PRO A 34 12.57 24.19 -7.24
C PRO A 34 12.85 24.09 -8.74
N LEU A 35 13.49 25.10 -9.34
CA LEU A 35 13.96 25.01 -10.72
C LEU A 35 14.99 23.88 -10.89
N LEU A 36 15.99 23.80 -10.01
CA LEU A 36 16.99 22.72 -10.03
C LEU A 36 16.33 21.34 -9.84
N THR A 37 15.29 21.25 -9.01
CA THR A 37 14.51 20.02 -8.81
C THR A 37 13.72 19.62 -10.05
N LYS A 38 13.02 20.58 -10.66
CA LYS A 38 12.24 20.36 -11.89
C LYS A 38 13.14 19.94 -13.05
N ALA A 39 14.29 20.59 -13.20
CA ALA A 39 15.26 20.29 -14.25
C ALA A 39 16.04 18.98 -14.03
N GLY A 40 15.89 18.34 -12.86
CA GLY A 40 16.53 17.07 -12.54
C GLY A 40 17.98 17.17 -12.03
N CYS A 41 18.52 18.39 -11.87
CA CYS A 41 19.91 18.63 -11.47
C CYS A 41 20.27 17.93 -10.15
N ASN A 42 19.35 17.95 -9.20
CA ASN A 42 19.52 17.42 -7.85
C ASN A 42 18.87 16.05 -7.65
N GLN A 43 18.68 15.26 -8.72
CA GLN A 43 18.23 13.87 -8.63
C GLN A 43 19.40 12.94 -8.26
N GLY A 44 19.11 11.77 -7.69
CA GLY A 44 20.12 10.82 -7.24
C GLY A 44 21.05 10.32 -8.36
N ALA A 45 20.54 10.25 -9.59
CA ALA A 45 21.34 9.89 -10.78
C ALA A 45 22.34 10.99 -11.21
N CYS A 46 22.15 12.23 -10.74
CA CYS A 46 22.96 13.40 -11.08
C CYS A 46 23.70 13.92 -9.84
N HIS A 47 23.46 15.18 -9.44
CA HIS A 47 24.16 15.78 -8.31
C HIS A 47 23.50 15.49 -6.95
N GLY A 48 22.32 14.85 -6.91
CA GLY A 48 21.54 14.57 -5.70
C GLY A 48 22.02 13.41 -4.83
N LYS A 49 23.06 12.67 -5.23
CA LYS A 49 23.64 11.59 -4.41
C LYS A 49 24.66 12.16 -3.41
N GLY A 50 24.85 11.51 -2.26
CA GLY A 50 25.68 12.05 -1.16
C GLY A 50 27.12 12.42 -1.55
N ALA A 51 27.74 11.68 -2.47
CA ALA A 51 29.07 11.98 -3.00
C ALA A 51 29.08 13.05 -4.12
N GLY A 52 27.91 13.40 -4.67
CA GLY A 52 27.78 14.20 -5.90
C GLY A 52 28.26 13.47 -7.14
N GLN A 53 28.26 14.18 -8.27
CA GLN A 53 28.80 13.73 -9.55
C GLN A 53 29.90 14.69 -9.99
N ASN A 54 31.07 14.16 -10.36
CA ASN A 54 32.22 14.92 -10.88
C ASN A 54 32.61 16.10 -9.98
N GLY A 55 32.62 15.88 -8.66
CA GLY A 55 32.97 16.89 -7.66
C GLY A 55 31.92 17.97 -7.44
N PHE A 56 30.69 17.82 -7.93
CA PHE A 56 29.56 18.71 -7.60
C PHE A 56 28.40 17.91 -7.03
N ARG A 57 27.87 18.38 -5.89
CA ARG A 57 26.74 17.79 -5.20
C ARG A 57 25.68 18.83 -4.88
N LEU A 58 24.46 18.35 -4.85
CA LEU A 58 23.25 19.02 -4.39
C LEU A 58 22.53 18.05 -3.46
N SER A 59 21.76 18.58 -2.55
CA SER A 59 20.89 17.83 -1.69
C SER A 59 19.83 17.19 -2.58
N LEU A 60 19.52 15.92 -2.33
CA LEU A 60 18.54 15.21 -3.14
C LEU A 60 17.25 16.04 -3.19
N ARG A 61 16.79 16.41 -4.39
CA ARG A 61 15.55 17.20 -4.62
C ARG A 61 15.46 18.55 -3.89
N GLY A 62 16.60 19.11 -3.47
CA GLY A 62 16.65 20.45 -2.89
C GLY A 62 16.25 20.53 -1.42
N PHE A 63 16.38 19.41 -0.70
CA PHE A 63 15.94 19.27 0.69
C PHE A 63 16.81 19.97 1.73
N ALA A 64 18.01 20.45 1.37
CA ALA A 64 18.88 21.24 2.25
C ALA A 64 19.36 22.50 1.50
N PRO A 65 18.48 23.50 1.29
CA PRO A 65 18.79 24.68 0.49
C PRO A 65 19.99 25.47 1.05
N GLU A 66 20.18 25.52 2.37
CA GLU A 66 21.36 26.17 2.97
C GLU A 66 22.66 25.49 2.54
N GLN A 67 22.65 24.16 2.47
CA GLN A 67 23.82 23.39 2.07
C GLN A 67 24.05 23.47 0.56
N ASP A 68 22.99 23.42 -0.24
CA ASP A 68 23.03 23.59 -1.69
C ASP A 68 23.60 24.95 -2.08
N TYR A 69 23.16 25.98 -1.37
CA TYR A 69 23.67 27.33 -1.54
C TYR A 69 25.20 27.37 -1.34
N LEU A 70 25.71 26.76 -0.26
CA LEU A 70 27.15 26.70 0.00
C LEU A 70 27.91 25.88 -1.06
N TRP A 71 27.35 24.75 -1.49
CA TRP A 71 27.95 23.91 -2.52
C TRP A 71 28.00 24.59 -3.90
N ILE A 72 26.98 25.38 -4.23
CA ILE A 72 26.97 26.16 -5.46
C ILE A 72 27.92 27.36 -5.36
N THR A 73 27.89 28.11 -4.26
CA THR A 73 28.51 29.46 -4.19
C THR A 73 29.88 29.52 -3.50
N ARG A 74 30.28 28.50 -2.73
CA ARG A 74 31.50 28.53 -1.90
C ARG A 74 32.48 27.39 -2.19
N GLU A 75 31.99 26.17 -2.41
CA GLU A 75 32.88 25.04 -2.68
C GLU A 75 33.79 25.29 -3.90
N PHE A 76 34.99 24.69 -3.88
CA PHE A 76 36.04 24.91 -4.89
C PHE A 76 36.33 26.40 -5.15
N SER A 77 36.37 27.19 -4.08
CA SER A 77 36.65 28.63 -4.10
C SER A 77 35.67 29.43 -4.97
N GLY A 78 34.40 29.00 -5.04
CA GLY A 78 33.32 29.70 -5.74
C GLY A 78 33.41 29.64 -7.27
N ARG A 79 34.27 28.80 -7.85
CA ARG A 79 34.52 28.70 -9.31
C ARG A 79 33.29 28.36 -10.17
N ARG A 80 32.15 28.02 -9.57
CA ARG A 80 30.93 27.64 -10.31
C ARG A 80 30.13 28.83 -10.81
N LEU A 81 30.30 30.00 -10.20
CA LEU A 81 29.58 31.23 -10.51
C LEU A 81 30.56 32.35 -10.82
N ASP A 82 30.27 33.15 -11.84
CA ASP A 82 30.96 34.40 -12.14
C ASP A 82 29.99 35.57 -11.89
N ARG A 83 30.28 36.37 -10.86
CA ARG A 83 29.44 37.50 -10.48
C ARG A 83 29.53 38.66 -11.47
N THR A 84 30.67 38.81 -12.14
CA THR A 84 30.91 39.92 -13.07
C THR A 84 30.35 39.65 -14.45
N LYS A 85 30.34 38.37 -14.85
CA LYS A 85 29.78 37.86 -16.09
C LYS A 85 28.87 36.67 -15.79
N PRO A 86 27.64 36.89 -15.29
CA PRO A 86 26.73 35.82 -14.93
C PRO A 86 26.64 34.72 -15.98
N GLU A 87 26.52 35.08 -17.27
CA GLU A 87 26.47 34.18 -18.42
C GLU A 87 27.67 33.23 -18.57
N GLU A 88 28.84 33.58 -18.05
CA GLU A 88 30.05 32.75 -18.05
C GLU A 88 30.11 31.76 -16.87
N SER A 89 29.15 31.83 -15.93
CA SER A 89 29.06 30.91 -14.81
C SER A 89 29.03 29.46 -15.29
N LEU A 90 29.91 28.60 -14.76
CA LEU A 90 29.95 27.17 -15.10
C LEU A 90 28.58 26.50 -14.91
N LEU A 91 27.82 26.91 -13.88
CA LEU A 91 26.46 26.42 -13.65
C LEU A 91 25.56 26.62 -14.87
N LEU A 92 25.59 27.81 -15.47
CA LEU A 92 24.79 28.16 -16.65
C LEU A 92 25.34 27.51 -17.92
N ARG A 93 26.66 27.56 -18.13
CA ARG A 93 27.30 27.00 -19.33
C ARG A 93 27.12 25.48 -19.44
N LYS A 94 27.14 24.75 -18.32
CA LYS A 94 26.84 23.31 -18.28
C LYS A 94 25.37 23.06 -18.58
N ALA A 95 24.46 23.83 -17.96
CA ALA A 95 23.02 23.66 -18.16
C ALA A 95 22.55 23.99 -19.59
N THR A 96 23.23 24.90 -20.29
CA THR A 96 22.94 25.24 -21.70
C THR A 96 23.69 24.38 -22.72
N GLY A 97 24.58 23.49 -22.27
CA GLY A 97 25.42 22.66 -23.14
C GLY A 97 26.58 23.41 -23.80
N GLN A 98 26.88 24.66 -23.40
CA GLN A 98 28.06 25.42 -23.85
C GLN A 98 29.37 24.88 -23.26
N THR A 99 29.29 23.96 -22.29
CA THR A 99 30.42 23.20 -21.76
C THR A 99 29.98 21.75 -21.60
N PRO A 100 30.82 20.76 -21.96
CA PRO A 100 30.45 19.34 -21.92
C PRO A 100 29.86 18.95 -20.57
N HIS A 101 28.66 18.35 -20.58
CA HIS A 101 27.95 17.91 -19.39
C HIS A 101 27.24 16.60 -19.70
N GLU A 102 27.48 15.56 -18.90
CA GLU A 102 26.87 14.24 -19.10
C GLU A 102 25.34 14.29 -19.00
N GLY A 103 24.79 15.19 -18.17
CA GLY A 103 23.34 15.41 -18.07
C GLY A 103 22.72 16.11 -19.28
N GLY A 104 23.51 16.39 -20.33
CA GLY A 104 23.05 17.03 -21.55
C GLY A 104 22.68 18.51 -21.38
N ARG A 105 21.99 19.03 -22.39
CA ARG A 105 21.46 20.40 -22.43
C ARG A 105 20.07 20.41 -21.77
N LEU A 106 19.93 21.19 -20.69
CA LEU A 106 18.68 21.36 -19.95
C LEU A 106 17.94 22.64 -20.35
N PHE A 107 18.67 23.71 -20.64
CA PHE A 107 18.11 25.04 -20.90
C PHE A 107 18.59 25.63 -22.24
N THR A 108 17.91 26.69 -22.69
CA THR A 108 18.40 27.56 -23.77
C THR A 108 18.75 28.93 -23.21
N PRO A 109 19.67 29.71 -23.82
CA PRO A 109 19.97 31.07 -23.37
C PRO A 109 18.76 32.02 -23.36
N THR A 110 17.69 31.68 -24.10
CA THR A 110 16.44 32.43 -24.17
C THR A 110 15.35 31.90 -23.23
N SER A 111 15.59 30.76 -22.57
CA SER A 111 14.62 30.14 -21.67
C SER A 111 14.44 30.92 -20.36
N ARG A 112 13.25 30.81 -19.77
CA ARG A 112 12.91 31.47 -18.50
C ARG A 112 13.78 30.94 -17.36
N GLU A 113 14.10 29.65 -17.40
CA GLU A 113 14.96 28.93 -16.47
C GLU A 113 16.38 29.50 -16.46
N TYR A 114 16.96 29.73 -17.65
CA TYR A 114 18.26 30.37 -17.78
C TYR A 114 18.25 31.80 -17.24
N GLN A 115 17.23 32.58 -17.60
CA GLN A 115 17.09 33.98 -17.13
C GLN A 115 17.01 34.04 -15.60
N LEU A 116 16.22 33.15 -14.96
CA LEU A 116 16.14 33.12 -13.51
C LEU A 116 17.49 32.86 -12.83
N LEU A 117 18.23 31.84 -13.29
CA LEU A 117 19.54 31.53 -12.73
C LEU A 117 20.55 32.65 -12.99
N ARG A 118 20.54 33.25 -14.19
CA ARG A 118 21.38 34.40 -14.53
C ARG A 118 21.07 35.60 -13.63
N ASP A 119 19.79 35.92 -13.44
CA ASP A 119 19.35 37.07 -12.66
C ASP A 119 19.65 36.88 -11.18
N TRP A 120 19.53 35.65 -10.68
CA TRP A 120 19.98 35.29 -9.34
C TRP A 120 21.49 35.55 -9.16
N VAL A 121 22.32 35.12 -10.11
CA VAL A 121 23.78 35.35 -10.07
C VAL A 121 24.10 36.85 -10.21
N ALA A 122 23.42 37.57 -11.11
CA ALA A 122 23.60 39.00 -11.34
C ALA A 122 23.23 39.84 -10.11
N ALA A 123 22.21 39.41 -9.36
CA ALA A 123 21.84 40.00 -8.08
C ALA A 123 22.84 39.70 -6.94
N GLY A 124 23.96 39.02 -7.24
CA GLY A 124 24.96 38.63 -6.25
C GLY A 124 24.58 37.36 -5.49
N TYR A 125 23.77 36.49 -6.08
CA TYR A 125 23.33 35.19 -5.56
C TYR A 125 22.85 35.27 -4.11
N PRO A 126 21.78 36.02 -3.79
CA PRO A 126 21.24 36.08 -2.43
C PRO A 126 20.95 34.66 -1.91
N GLY A 127 21.40 34.37 -0.69
CA GLY A 127 21.23 33.06 -0.05
C GLY A 127 19.88 32.90 0.64
N PRO A 128 19.61 31.71 1.22
CA PRO A 128 18.38 31.45 1.97
C PRO A 128 18.14 32.48 3.08
N ASN A 129 16.95 33.08 3.10
CA ASN A 129 16.55 34.02 4.14
C ASN A 129 15.66 33.33 5.17
N LYS A 130 16.05 33.37 6.45
CA LYS A 130 15.30 32.74 7.56
C LYS A 130 13.92 33.36 7.80
N THR A 131 13.71 34.61 7.39
CA THR A 131 12.42 35.31 7.54
C THR A 131 11.57 35.25 6.27
N GLU A 132 12.02 34.56 5.23
CA GLU A 132 11.25 34.39 4.00
C GLU A 132 9.99 33.55 4.25
N ALA A 133 8.90 33.92 3.58
CA ALA A 133 7.65 33.18 3.69
C ALA A 133 7.84 31.75 3.16
N LYS A 134 7.39 30.76 3.95
CA LYS A 134 7.48 29.34 3.59
C LYS A 134 6.23 28.92 2.86
N VAL A 135 6.36 28.08 1.84
CA VAL A 135 5.18 27.48 1.20
C VAL A 135 4.39 26.66 2.23
N SER A 136 3.08 26.81 2.21
CA SER A 136 2.16 26.16 3.15
C SER A 136 1.07 25.34 2.47
N LYS A 137 0.83 25.55 1.17
CA LYS A 137 -0.16 24.80 0.39
C LYS A 137 0.17 24.84 -1.10
N LEU A 138 -0.11 23.76 -1.81
CA LEU A 138 -0.13 23.68 -3.27
C LEU A 138 -1.52 23.27 -3.75
N GLU A 139 -2.02 23.93 -4.80
CA GLU A 139 -3.33 23.63 -5.42
C GLU A 139 -3.19 23.47 -6.93
N LEU A 140 -3.99 22.58 -7.52
CA LEU A 140 -4.06 22.38 -8.97
C LEU A 140 -5.43 22.80 -9.51
N THR A 141 -5.41 23.52 -10.64
CA THR A 141 -6.60 23.87 -11.40
C THR A 141 -6.44 23.51 -12.89
N PRO A 142 -7.46 22.99 -13.57
CA PRO A 142 -8.79 22.64 -13.03
C PRO A 142 -8.74 21.49 -12.02
N ALA A 143 -9.73 21.46 -11.13
CA ALA A 143 -10.00 20.31 -10.29
C ALA A 143 -10.46 19.11 -11.14
N ALA A 144 -10.64 17.95 -10.50
CA ALA A 144 -11.02 16.69 -11.15
C ALA A 144 -12.07 16.89 -12.26
N SER A 145 -11.79 16.38 -13.46
CA SER A 145 -12.68 16.50 -14.62
C SER A 145 -12.74 15.20 -15.42
N ALA A 146 -13.83 15.02 -16.15
CA ALA A 146 -13.93 13.96 -17.15
C ALA A 146 -13.22 14.39 -18.43
N LEU A 147 -12.43 13.49 -19.03
CA LEU A 147 -11.73 13.69 -20.30
C LEU A 147 -12.05 12.54 -21.26
N LYS A 148 -12.05 12.80 -22.56
CA LYS A 148 -12.05 11.76 -23.59
C LYS A 148 -10.61 11.46 -24.03
N PRO A 149 -10.29 10.24 -24.46
CA PRO A 149 -9.01 9.97 -25.11
C PRO A 149 -8.75 10.97 -26.25
N GLY A 150 -7.60 11.64 -26.22
CA GLY A 150 -7.25 12.72 -27.13
C GLY A 150 -7.41 14.13 -26.53
N ASP A 151 -8.26 14.31 -25.51
CA ASP A 151 -8.44 15.60 -24.85
C ASP A 151 -7.15 16.03 -24.13
N GLU A 152 -6.89 17.34 -24.17
CA GLU A 152 -5.75 17.97 -23.50
C GLU A 152 -6.24 19.06 -22.55
N VAL A 153 -5.63 19.12 -21.36
CA VAL A 153 -5.95 20.13 -20.33
C VAL A 153 -4.67 20.72 -19.76
N GLN A 154 -4.64 22.05 -19.64
CA GLN A 154 -3.54 22.76 -19.00
C GLN A 154 -3.79 22.85 -17.49
N LEU A 155 -2.89 22.29 -16.70
CA LEU A 155 -2.88 22.46 -15.26
C LEU A 155 -2.13 23.74 -14.86
N VAL A 156 -2.67 24.44 -13.88
CA VAL A 156 -2.01 25.57 -13.20
C VAL A 156 -1.80 25.17 -11.75
N ALA A 157 -0.55 25.29 -11.28
CA ALA A 157 -0.16 25.05 -9.90
C ALA A 157 -0.03 26.38 -9.16
N THR A 158 -0.86 26.57 -8.13
CA THR A 158 -0.84 27.78 -7.29
C THR A 158 -0.31 27.43 -5.91
N ALA A 159 0.79 28.05 -5.50
CA ALA A 159 1.34 27.92 -4.16
C ALA A 159 0.81 29.04 -3.25
N THR A 160 0.44 28.69 -2.03
CA THR A 160 0.16 29.64 -0.93
C THR A 160 1.31 29.63 0.05
N PHE A 161 1.75 30.81 0.51
CA PHE A 161 2.85 30.97 1.46
C PHE A 161 2.34 31.35 2.85
N SER A 162 3.22 31.23 3.85
CA SER A 162 2.92 31.47 5.27
C SER A 162 2.47 32.89 5.60
N ASP A 163 2.74 33.86 4.72
CA ASP A 163 2.29 35.25 4.81
C ASP A 163 0.93 35.48 4.11
N GLY A 164 0.31 34.43 3.58
CA GLY A 164 -0.95 34.47 2.85
C GLY A 164 -0.82 34.79 1.36
N THR A 165 0.39 35.09 0.86
CA THR A 165 0.58 35.35 -0.58
C THR A 165 0.33 34.10 -1.42
N ARG A 166 -0.22 34.29 -2.62
CA ARG A 166 -0.48 33.21 -3.59
C ARG A 166 0.27 33.50 -4.89
N ARG A 167 0.98 32.51 -5.41
CA ARG A 167 1.80 32.62 -6.64
C ARG A 167 1.50 31.47 -7.59
N ASP A 168 1.40 31.78 -8.88
CA ASP A 168 1.50 30.75 -9.93
C ASP A 168 2.94 30.24 -9.98
N VAL A 169 3.09 28.96 -9.64
CA VAL A 169 4.36 28.25 -9.62
C VAL A 169 4.41 27.14 -10.66
N THR A 170 3.45 27.07 -11.59
CA THR A 170 3.32 26.01 -12.62
C THR A 170 4.64 25.71 -13.33
N TRP A 171 5.35 26.76 -13.72
CA TRP A 171 6.61 26.65 -14.44
C TRP A 171 7.79 26.18 -13.56
N LEU A 172 7.68 26.23 -12.23
CA LEU A 172 8.63 25.67 -11.25
C LEU A 172 8.19 24.32 -10.68
N THR A 173 6.94 23.95 -10.89
CA THR A 173 6.36 22.70 -10.41
C THR A 173 6.84 21.51 -11.23
N LYS A 174 7.18 20.42 -10.53
CA LYS A 174 7.37 19.11 -11.14
C LYS A 174 6.02 18.39 -11.22
N PHE A 175 5.66 17.95 -12.42
CA PHE A 175 4.46 17.17 -12.68
C PHE A 175 4.83 15.73 -13.00
N ASP A 176 4.09 14.77 -12.44
CA ASP A 176 4.18 13.35 -12.78
C ASP A 176 2.76 12.78 -12.94
N SER A 177 2.58 11.83 -13.86
CA SER A 177 1.37 11.00 -13.91
C SER A 177 1.58 9.74 -13.07
N ASN A 178 0.56 9.35 -12.31
CA ASN A 178 0.58 8.09 -11.57
C ASN A 178 0.50 6.88 -12.52
N ASP A 179 -0.16 7.04 -13.68
CA ASP A 179 -0.22 6.01 -14.72
C ASP A 179 -0.14 6.67 -16.11
N PRO A 180 1.08 6.79 -16.67
CA PRO A 180 1.32 7.38 -17.99
C PRO A 180 0.63 6.64 -19.13
N ALA A 181 0.23 5.37 -18.96
CA ALA A 181 -0.46 4.63 -20.01
C ALA A 181 -1.91 5.14 -20.24
N TYR A 182 -2.50 5.78 -19.23
CA TYR A 182 -3.84 6.35 -19.32
C TYR A 182 -3.82 7.87 -19.51
N LEU A 183 -2.86 8.56 -18.89
CA LEU A 183 -2.76 10.01 -18.94
C LEU A 183 -1.29 10.44 -18.91
N GLU A 184 -0.84 11.11 -19.95
CA GLU A 184 0.49 11.73 -20.00
C GLU A 184 0.44 13.16 -19.48
N ILE A 185 1.57 13.64 -18.95
CA ILE A 185 1.70 15.05 -18.58
C ILE A 185 3.07 15.59 -18.98
N THR A 186 3.06 16.77 -19.61
CA THR A 186 4.30 17.47 -19.98
C THR A 186 4.91 18.19 -18.78
N PRO A 187 6.22 18.54 -18.81
CA PRO A 187 6.84 19.38 -17.78
C PRO A 187 6.19 20.75 -17.59
N GLY A 188 5.43 21.23 -18.58
CA GLY A 188 4.65 22.47 -18.51
C GLY A 188 3.29 22.34 -17.83
N GLY A 189 2.90 21.14 -17.38
CA GLY A 189 1.60 20.89 -16.75
C GLY A 189 0.46 20.61 -17.74
N LYS A 190 0.77 20.38 -19.03
CA LYS A 190 -0.24 19.99 -20.02
C LYS A 190 -0.49 18.49 -19.95
N ALA A 191 -1.66 18.09 -19.48
CA ALA A 191 -2.10 16.70 -19.39
C ALA A 191 -2.85 16.29 -20.66
N LYS A 192 -2.65 15.04 -21.10
CA LYS A 192 -3.32 14.45 -22.26
C LYS A 192 -3.88 13.08 -21.91
N ALA A 193 -5.18 12.89 -22.11
CA ALA A 193 -5.81 11.58 -21.94
C ALA A 193 -5.45 10.67 -23.12
N LEU A 194 -4.94 9.48 -22.84
CA LEU A 194 -4.56 8.50 -23.86
C LEU A 194 -5.56 7.37 -24.01
N ARG A 195 -6.17 6.94 -22.90
CA ARG A 195 -7.05 5.76 -22.83
C ARG A 195 -8.20 6.00 -21.86
N ASN A 196 -9.30 5.28 -22.06
CA ASN A 196 -10.43 5.25 -21.13
C ASN A 196 -10.02 4.58 -19.81
N GLY A 197 -10.48 5.07 -18.67
CA GLY A 197 -10.10 4.64 -17.33
C GLY A 197 -10.12 5.79 -16.33
N ALA A 198 -9.17 5.82 -15.39
CA ALA A 198 -8.94 6.97 -14.53
C ALA A 198 -7.45 7.09 -14.22
N SER A 199 -6.92 8.29 -14.05
CA SER A 199 -5.53 8.48 -13.62
C SER A 199 -5.37 9.76 -12.82
N ALA A 200 -4.39 9.77 -11.93
CA ALA A 200 -4.08 10.92 -11.10
C ALA A 200 -2.81 11.61 -11.60
N VAL A 201 -2.83 12.94 -11.60
CA VAL A 201 -1.64 13.77 -11.80
C VAL A 201 -1.17 14.27 -10.44
N ARG A 202 0.10 14.05 -10.14
CA ARG A 202 0.80 14.66 -9.00
C ARG A 202 1.56 15.90 -9.46
N ALA A 203 1.50 16.94 -8.64
CA ALA A 203 2.36 18.11 -8.70
C ALA A 203 3.17 18.23 -7.41
N MET A 204 4.43 18.61 -7.54
CA MET A 204 5.34 18.88 -6.42
C MET A 204 6.02 20.24 -6.62
N TYR A 205 5.93 21.09 -5.59
CA TYR A 205 6.65 22.34 -5.51
C TYR A 205 7.23 22.46 -4.09
N LEU A 206 8.57 22.43 -4.01
CA LEU A 206 9.30 22.29 -2.75
C LEU A 206 8.80 21.06 -1.96
N THR A 207 8.35 21.25 -0.73
CA THR A 207 7.85 20.21 0.18
C THR A 207 6.35 19.93 0.03
N GLU A 208 5.62 20.75 -0.73
CA GLU A 208 4.18 20.62 -0.89
C GLU A 208 3.84 19.81 -2.15
N VAL A 209 2.81 18.97 -2.01
CA VAL A 209 2.29 18.12 -3.07
C VAL A 209 0.81 18.39 -3.29
N ALA A 210 0.36 18.31 -4.53
CA ALA A 210 -1.03 18.40 -4.90
C ALA A 210 -1.38 17.30 -5.90
N VAL A 211 -2.62 16.82 -5.86
CA VAL A 211 -3.12 15.79 -6.78
C VAL A 211 -4.46 16.20 -7.36
N THR A 212 -4.64 15.90 -8.64
CA THR A 212 -5.96 15.93 -9.28
C THR A 212 -6.20 14.59 -9.99
N VAL A 213 -7.45 14.12 -9.98
CA VAL A 213 -7.84 12.84 -10.58
C VAL A 213 -8.72 13.10 -11.78
N PHE A 214 -8.38 12.48 -12.90
CA PHE A 214 -9.16 12.53 -14.13
C PHE A 214 -9.88 11.20 -14.35
N ALA A 215 -11.14 11.28 -14.75
CA ALA A 215 -11.90 10.14 -15.23
C ALA A 215 -11.97 10.19 -16.76
N MET A 216 -11.82 9.06 -17.41
CA MET A 216 -11.91 8.91 -18.85
C MET A 216 -12.95 7.85 -19.20
N PRO A 217 -14.25 8.19 -19.20
CA PRO A 217 -15.33 7.23 -19.42
C PRO A 217 -15.23 6.53 -20.77
N PHE A 218 -15.66 5.28 -20.85
CA PHE A 218 -15.73 4.52 -22.11
C PHE A 218 -16.86 5.05 -23.00
N ASP A 219 -16.60 5.24 -24.29
CA ASP A 219 -17.63 5.70 -25.23
C ASP A 219 -18.45 4.53 -25.76
N ARG A 220 -19.37 4.05 -24.93
CA ARG A 220 -20.30 2.96 -25.26
C ARG A 220 -21.63 3.12 -24.55
N PRO A 221 -22.73 2.58 -25.11
CA PRO A 221 -23.97 2.41 -24.37
C PRO A 221 -23.76 1.44 -23.20
N VAL A 222 -24.49 1.67 -22.11
CA VAL A 222 -24.55 0.79 -20.94
C VAL A 222 -26.01 0.63 -20.51
N ASP A 223 -26.36 -0.53 -19.99
CA ASP A 223 -27.67 -0.77 -19.36
C ASP A 223 -27.69 -0.16 -17.96
N GLU A 224 -28.46 0.93 -17.80
CA GLU A 224 -28.56 1.65 -16.53
C GLU A 224 -29.12 0.79 -15.38
N THR A 225 -29.94 -0.22 -15.70
CA THR A 225 -30.55 -1.10 -14.68
C THR A 225 -29.53 -1.97 -13.96
N ARG A 226 -28.34 -2.17 -14.54
CA ARG A 226 -27.25 -2.96 -13.93
C ARG A 226 -26.56 -2.23 -12.78
N PHE A 227 -26.74 -0.92 -12.64
CA PHE A 227 -26.13 -0.11 -11.57
C PHE A 227 -27.06 0.11 -10.37
N THR A 228 -28.32 -0.33 -10.42
CA THR A 228 -29.32 0.01 -9.38
C THR A 228 -29.44 -1.02 -8.26
N ALA A 229 -28.99 -2.26 -8.48
CA ALA A 229 -29.07 -3.31 -7.47
C ALA A 229 -27.99 -3.10 -6.39
N ALA A 230 -28.38 -2.89 -5.13
CA ALA A 230 -27.44 -2.68 -4.03
C ALA A 230 -27.87 -3.46 -2.79
N ASN A 231 -26.91 -4.12 -2.14
CA ASN A 231 -27.12 -4.76 -0.83
C ASN A 231 -26.79 -3.80 0.31
N ASN A 232 -25.78 -2.94 0.12
CA ASN A 232 -25.39 -1.91 1.09
C ASN A 232 -24.68 -0.72 0.41
N PHE A 233 -24.15 0.22 1.22
CA PHE A 233 -23.50 1.44 0.73
C PHE A 233 -22.24 1.20 -0.12
N VAL A 234 -21.57 0.05 0.04
CA VAL A 234 -20.41 -0.32 -0.78
C VAL A 234 -20.83 -0.35 -2.24
N ASP A 235 -21.96 -0.99 -2.53
CA ASP A 235 -22.50 -1.15 -3.88
C ASP A 235 -22.88 0.20 -4.47
N THR A 236 -23.47 1.09 -3.68
CA THR A 236 -23.80 2.45 -4.12
C THR A 236 -22.57 3.18 -4.64
N HIS A 237 -21.44 3.11 -3.93
CA HIS A 237 -20.22 3.81 -4.35
C HIS A 237 -19.46 3.08 -5.46
N VAL A 238 -19.37 1.75 -5.44
CA VAL A 238 -18.74 0.97 -6.52
C VAL A 238 -19.51 1.20 -7.82
N PHE A 239 -20.84 1.09 -7.80
CA PHE A 239 -21.66 1.21 -9.01
C PHE A 239 -21.77 2.66 -9.50
N ALA A 240 -21.70 3.66 -8.62
CA ALA A 240 -21.53 5.04 -9.03
C ALA A 240 -20.22 5.24 -9.83
N LYS A 241 -19.11 4.66 -9.36
CA LYS A 241 -17.81 4.75 -10.06
C LYS A 241 -17.82 4.01 -11.39
N LEU A 242 -18.40 2.83 -11.42
CA LEU A 242 -18.58 2.05 -12.66
C LEU A 242 -19.49 2.78 -13.66
N LYS A 243 -20.57 3.42 -13.19
CA LYS A 243 -21.47 4.25 -14.02
C LYS A 243 -20.75 5.47 -14.59
N GLU A 244 -19.96 6.18 -13.76
CA GLU A 244 -19.12 7.31 -14.20
C GLU A 244 -18.19 6.88 -15.35
N LEU A 245 -17.59 5.69 -15.24
CA LEU A 245 -16.68 5.15 -16.25
C LEU A 245 -17.40 4.44 -17.41
N ARG A 246 -18.71 4.24 -17.32
CA ARG A 246 -19.50 3.42 -18.26
C ARG A 246 -18.96 1.99 -18.39
N ILE A 247 -18.66 1.36 -17.26
CA ILE A 247 -18.25 -0.05 -17.14
C ILE A 247 -19.38 -0.83 -16.48
N GLU A 248 -19.98 -1.79 -17.17
CA GLU A 248 -21.03 -2.58 -16.56
C GLU A 248 -20.47 -3.62 -15.58
N PRO A 249 -21.07 -3.78 -14.38
CA PRO A 249 -20.66 -4.82 -13.45
C PRO A 249 -21.10 -6.20 -13.96
N SER A 250 -20.30 -7.25 -13.80
CA SER A 250 -20.57 -8.66 -14.12
C SER A 250 -21.85 -9.19 -13.47
N ASP A 251 -22.31 -10.38 -13.86
CA ASP A 251 -23.50 -10.98 -13.26
C ASP A 251 -23.20 -11.46 -11.84
N LEU A 252 -24.24 -11.76 -11.04
CA LEU A 252 -24.04 -12.35 -9.72
C LEU A 252 -23.44 -13.76 -9.86
N CYS A 253 -22.53 -14.10 -8.95
CA CYS A 253 -21.98 -15.44 -8.84
C CYS A 253 -23.05 -16.45 -8.40
N SER A 254 -22.84 -17.73 -8.74
CA SER A 254 -23.71 -18.81 -8.25
C SER A 254 -23.55 -19.02 -6.73
N ASP A 255 -24.43 -19.81 -6.13
CA ASP A 255 -24.32 -20.11 -4.70
C ASP A 255 -23.10 -20.98 -4.38
N GLU A 256 -22.74 -21.89 -5.28
CA GLU A 256 -21.53 -22.70 -5.21
C GLU A 256 -20.26 -21.85 -5.29
N GLU A 257 -20.21 -20.89 -6.23
CA GLU A 257 -19.13 -19.91 -6.32
C GLU A 257 -19.04 -19.08 -5.04
N PHE A 258 -20.18 -18.58 -4.54
CA PHE A 258 -20.21 -17.75 -3.33
C PHE A 258 -19.72 -18.48 -2.08
N ILE A 259 -20.23 -19.69 -1.79
CA ILE A 259 -19.83 -20.43 -0.59
C ILE A 259 -18.36 -20.82 -0.64
N ARG A 260 -17.87 -21.26 -1.81
CA ARG A 260 -16.46 -21.57 -2.00
C ARG A 260 -15.58 -20.36 -1.73
N ARG A 261 -15.92 -19.23 -2.35
CA ARG A 261 -15.18 -17.99 -2.25
C ARG A 261 -15.14 -17.48 -0.81
N LEU A 262 -16.29 -17.46 -0.14
CA LEU A 262 -16.42 -17.04 1.24
C LEU A 262 -15.56 -17.87 2.20
N PHE A 263 -15.56 -19.20 2.07
CA PHE A 263 -14.75 -20.06 2.94
C PHE A 263 -13.26 -19.89 2.69
N LEU A 264 -12.83 -19.78 1.43
CA LEU A 264 -11.43 -19.55 1.10
C LEU A 264 -10.94 -18.18 1.60
N ASP A 265 -11.71 -17.13 1.37
CA ASP A 265 -11.31 -15.76 1.73
C ASP A 265 -11.44 -15.48 3.24
N ALA A 266 -12.45 -16.02 3.92
CA ALA A 266 -12.67 -15.74 5.34
C ALA A 266 -11.95 -16.74 6.27
N CYS A 267 -11.88 -18.02 5.90
CA CYS A 267 -11.34 -19.08 6.75
C CYS A 267 -10.05 -19.72 6.21
N GLY A 268 -9.69 -19.50 4.94
CA GLY A 268 -8.56 -20.20 4.33
C GLY A 268 -8.80 -21.71 4.17
N THR A 269 -10.07 -22.14 4.05
CA THR A 269 -10.46 -23.56 3.97
C THR A 269 -11.44 -23.83 2.83
N LEU A 270 -11.60 -25.09 2.43
CA LEU A 270 -12.71 -25.50 1.57
C LEU A 270 -13.99 -25.69 2.41
N PRO A 271 -15.19 -25.37 1.89
CA PRO A 271 -16.43 -25.83 2.51
C PRO A 271 -16.59 -27.34 2.34
N THR A 272 -17.29 -27.98 3.28
CA THR A 272 -17.62 -29.40 3.16
C THR A 272 -18.73 -29.61 2.12
N ALA A 273 -18.77 -30.80 1.50
CA ALA A 273 -19.81 -31.15 0.53
C ALA A 273 -21.25 -31.03 1.11
N ALA A 274 -21.41 -31.30 2.42
CA ALA A 274 -22.68 -31.15 3.12
C ALA A 274 -23.10 -29.68 3.26
N GLU A 275 -22.16 -28.79 3.64
CA GLU A 275 -22.41 -27.34 3.73
C GLU A 275 -22.80 -26.77 2.37
N VAL A 276 -22.10 -27.16 1.30
CA VAL A 276 -22.40 -26.75 -0.08
C VAL A 276 -23.80 -27.18 -0.49
N THR A 277 -24.12 -28.46 -0.33
CA THR A 277 -25.41 -29.03 -0.74
C THR A 277 -26.57 -28.37 0.03
N ALA A 278 -26.41 -28.18 1.33
CA ALA A 278 -27.42 -27.53 2.17
C ALA A 278 -27.62 -26.06 1.78
N PHE A 279 -26.54 -25.33 1.50
CA PHE A 279 -26.59 -23.92 1.12
C PHE A 279 -27.22 -23.70 -0.26
N ALA A 280 -26.84 -24.51 -1.25
CA ALA A 280 -27.39 -24.47 -2.60
C ALA A 280 -28.90 -24.80 -2.60
N ALA A 281 -29.34 -25.73 -1.74
CA ALA A 281 -30.76 -26.07 -1.60
C ALA A 281 -31.61 -25.03 -0.85
N GLY A 282 -30.98 -24.11 -0.09
CA GLY A 282 -31.69 -23.10 0.70
C GLY A 282 -32.37 -22.04 -0.17
N THR A 283 -33.60 -21.66 0.19
CA THR A 283 -34.41 -20.66 -0.55
C THR A 283 -34.59 -19.33 0.19
N ASP A 284 -34.00 -19.18 1.38
CA ASP A 284 -34.07 -17.94 2.15
C ASP A 284 -33.35 -16.79 1.43
N ALA A 285 -34.05 -15.67 1.24
CA ALA A 285 -33.52 -14.47 0.60
C ALA A 285 -32.27 -13.89 1.30
N LYS A 286 -32.10 -14.15 2.61
CA LYS A 286 -30.94 -13.72 3.42
C LYS A 286 -29.92 -14.82 3.65
N LYS A 287 -29.99 -15.94 2.93
CA LYS A 287 -29.08 -17.08 3.15
C LYS A 287 -27.59 -16.69 3.06
N ARG A 288 -27.22 -15.80 2.13
CA ARG A 288 -25.84 -15.32 1.97
C ARG A 288 -25.36 -14.52 3.18
N GLU A 289 -26.19 -13.61 3.70
CA GLU A 289 -25.87 -12.85 4.91
C GLU A 289 -25.71 -13.78 6.13
N LYS A 290 -26.64 -14.72 6.32
CA LYS A 290 -26.58 -15.70 7.41
C LYS A 290 -25.33 -16.58 7.32
N LEU A 291 -24.95 -16.97 6.09
CA LEU A 291 -23.73 -17.74 5.86
C LEU A 291 -22.48 -16.92 6.19
N VAL A 292 -22.43 -15.63 5.81
CA VAL A 292 -21.32 -14.73 6.19
C VAL A 292 -21.20 -14.64 7.70
N ASP A 293 -22.31 -14.43 8.41
CA ASP A 293 -22.32 -14.37 9.88
C ASP A 293 -21.83 -15.68 10.51
N ALA A 294 -22.28 -16.82 10.00
CA ALA A 294 -21.84 -18.14 10.47
C ALA A 294 -20.35 -18.39 10.20
N VAL A 295 -19.86 -18.04 9.01
CA VAL A 295 -18.45 -18.23 8.61
C VAL A 295 -17.53 -17.34 9.43
N LEU A 296 -17.88 -16.07 9.63
CA LEU A 296 -17.09 -15.16 10.46
C LEU A 296 -16.98 -15.71 11.89
N ALA A 297 -18.03 -16.30 12.45
CA ALA A 297 -18.02 -16.86 13.80
C ALA A 297 -17.13 -18.11 13.98
N ARG A 298 -16.55 -18.66 12.92
CA ARG A 298 -15.79 -19.91 12.97
C ARG A 298 -14.41 -19.80 13.63
N PRO A 299 -13.91 -20.89 14.26
CA PRO A 299 -12.51 -20.99 14.66
C PRO A 299 -11.53 -20.86 13.50
N GLU A 300 -11.87 -21.35 12.31
CA GLU A 300 -11.00 -21.28 11.13
C GLU A 300 -10.79 -19.84 10.65
N PHE A 301 -11.82 -18.99 10.73
CA PHE A 301 -11.68 -17.55 10.51
C PHE A 301 -10.65 -16.95 11.47
N THR A 302 -10.72 -17.36 12.74
CA THR A 302 -9.82 -16.87 13.79
C THR A 302 -8.38 -17.27 13.51
N ASP A 303 -8.15 -18.51 13.07
CA ASP A 303 -6.81 -19.00 12.70
C ASP A 303 -6.25 -18.24 11.49
N TYR A 304 -7.08 -18.03 10.46
CA TYR A 304 -6.62 -17.36 9.26
C TYR A 304 -6.32 -15.88 9.47
N TRP A 305 -7.13 -15.16 10.25
CA TRP A 305 -6.85 -13.78 10.59
C TRP A 305 -5.71 -13.61 11.61
N ALA A 306 -5.46 -14.61 12.46
CA ALA A 306 -4.24 -14.64 13.28
C ALA A 306 -2.97 -14.74 12.42
N LEU A 307 -3.02 -15.51 11.31
CA LEU A 307 -1.96 -15.55 10.31
C LEU A 307 -1.75 -14.18 9.66
N GLN A 308 -2.83 -13.51 9.20
CA GLN A 308 -2.74 -12.18 8.58
C GLN A 308 -2.13 -11.13 9.52
N LEU A 309 -2.56 -11.11 10.79
CA LEU A 309 -1.95 -10.22 11.79
C LEU A 309 -0.52 -10.64 12.14
N GLY A 310 -0.21 -11.93 12.08
CA GLY A 310 1.14 -12.45 12.23
C GLY A 310 2.08 -11.92 11.14
N ASP A 311 1.62 -11.80 9.90
CA ASP A 311 2.39 -11.17 8.83
C ASP A 311 2.56 -9.66 9.07
N LEU A 312 1.46 -8.97 9.41
CA LEU A 312 1.48 -7.52 9.68
C LEU A 312 2.43 -7.14 10.82
N PHE A 313 2.48 -7.95 11.88
CA PHE A 313 3.34 -7.75 13.04
C PHE A 313 4.63 -8.57 13.00
N GLN A 314 5.06 -8.98 11.79
CA GLN A 314 6.37 -9.61 11.57
C GLN A 314 6.65 -10.79 12.53
N ASN A 315 5.65 -11.64 12.78
CA ASN A 315 5.73 -12.72 13.76
C ASN A 315 6.65 -13.84 13.27
N ARG A 316 7.94 -13.74 13.56
CA ARG A 316 8.99 -14.71 13.20
C ARG A 316 10.06 -14.84 14.28
N LYS A 317 10.92 -15.85 14.13
CA LYS A 317 12.24 -15.89 14.78
C LYS A 317 13.17 -14.86 14.14
N GLU A 318 14.13 -14.36 14.91
CA GLU A 318 15.24 -13.58 14.33
C GLU A 318 16.21 -14.52 13.59
N ARG A 319 16.89 -14.00 12.55
CA ARG A 319 17.77 -14.80 11.68
C ARG A 319 19.12 -15.14 12.31
N ASP A 320 19.77 -14.16 12.92
CA ASP A 320 21.20 -14.26 13.27
C ASP A 320 21.42 -14.61 14.74
N HIS A 321 20.64 -14.01 15.66
CA HIS A 321 20.73 -14.28 17.10
C HIS A 321 19.32 -14.41 17.69
N ASP A 322 18.68 -15.57 17.54
CA ASP A 322 17.30 -15.79 17.99
C ASP A 322 17.16 -15.72 19.52
N VAL A 323 16.81 -14.52 20.00
CA VAL A 323 16.51 -14.21 21.40
C VAL A 323 15.02 -14.36 21.74
N ARG A 324 14.22 -14.83 20.78
CA ARG A 324 12.77 -15.04 20.89
C ARG A 324 12.42 -16.52 21.03
N GLY A 325 13.05 -17.36 20.21
CA GLY A 325 12.80 -18.78 20.14
C GLY A 325 11.43 -19.14 19.56
N ALA A 326 11.25 -20.42 19.22
CA ALA A 326 9.96 -20.95 18.76
C ALA A 326 8.83 -20.76 19.80
N LYS A 327 9.16 -20.77 21.09
CA LYS A 327 8.20 -20.53 22.18
C LYS A 327 7.63 -19.11 22.11
N GLY A 328 8.47 -18.09 21.97
CA GLY A 328 8.03 -16.69 21.90
C GLY A 328 7.23 -16.37 20.63
N VAL A 329 7.54 -17.02 19.51
CA VAL A 329 6.74 -16.94 18.27
C VAL A 329 5.34 -17.52 18.49
N ARG A 330 5.24 -18.71 19.10
CA ARG A 330 3.95 -19.34 19.42
C ARG A 330 3.14 -18.55 20.44
N GLN A 331 3.78 -17.98 21.46
CA GLN A 331 3.09 -17.17 22.48
C GLN A 331 2.48 -15.90 21.88
N PHE A 332 3.21 -15.17 21.02
CA PHE A 332 2.64 -14.00 20.36
C PHE A 332 1.54 -14.37 19.39
N HIS A 333 1.69 -15.46 18.62
CA HIS A 333 0.61 -15.94 17.76
C HIS A 333 -0.64 -16.32 18.54
N ALA A 334 -0.49 -17.04 19.66
CA ALA A 334 -1.62 -17.38 20.54
C ALA A 334 -2.30 -16.12 21.09
N TRP A 335 -1.53 -15.08 21.43
CA TRP A 335 -2.06 -13.78 21.81
C TRP A 335 -2.86 -13.13 20.67
N LEU A 336 -2.30 -13.06 19.44
CA LEU A 336 -3.00 -12.52 18.26
C LEU A 336 -4.29 -13.26 17.97
N ARG A 337 -4.23 -14.60 17.96
CA ARG A 337 -5.38 -15.48 17.79
C ARG A 337 -6.47 -15.20 18.82
N LYS A 338 -6.09 -15.00 20.09
CA LYS A 338 -7.03 -14.61 21.15
C LYS A 338 -7.70 -13.26 20.85
N GLN A 339 -6.95 -12.26 20.38
CA GLN A 339 -7.50 -10.94 20.05
C GLN A 339 -8.58 -11.04 18.96
N VAL A 340 -8.31 -11.84 17.92
CA VAL A 340 -9.25 -12.10 16.83
C VAL A 340 -10.48 -12.87 17.34
N ALA A 341 -10.27 -13.91 18.15
CA ALA A 341 -11.35 -14.75 18.69
C ALA A 341 -12.35 -13.93 19.52
N GLU A 342 -11.85 -13.03 20.36
CA GLU A 342 -12.64 -12.15 21.23
C GLU A 342 -13.23 -10.94 20.49
N ASN A 343 -12.95 -10.80 19.19
CA ASN A 343 -13.31 -9.62 18.38
C ASN A 343 -12.94 -8.30 19.07
N ARG A 344 -11.73 -8.23 19.66
CA ARG A 344 -11.30 -7.01 20.33
C ARG A 344 -11.19 -5.86 19.33
N PRO A 345 -11.67 -4.65 19.67
CA PRO A 345 -11.53 -3.46 18.82
C PRO A 345 -10.10 -3.23 18.35
N TRP A 346 -9.93 -2.89 17.07
CA TRP A 346 -8.59 -2.76 16.47
C TRP A 346 -7.75 -1.66 17.13
N ASP A 347 -8.36 -0.56 17.58
CA ASP A 347 -7.68 0.49 18.34
C ASP A 347 -7.12 0.00 19.69
N ALA A 348 -7.82 -0.91 20.37
CA ALA A 348 -7.35 -1.51 21.61
C ALA A 348 -6.18 -2.47 21.36
N VAL A 349 -6.27 -3.32 20.33
CA VAL A 349 -5.17 -4.21 19.92
C VAL A 349 -3.95 -3.40 19.50
N ALA A 350 -4.14 -2.33 18.73
CA ALA A 350 -3.07 -1.44 18.30
C ALA A 350 -2.38 -0.76 19.49
N ARG A 351 -3.15 -0.23 20.46
CA ARG A 351 -2.58 0.35 21.69
C ARG A 351 -1.74 -0.67 22.46
N ASP A 352 -2.25 -1.89 22.66
CA ASP A 352 -1.53 -2.96 23.37
C ASP A 352 -0.19 -3.31 22.68
N VAL A 353 -0.17 -3.37 21.35
CA VAL A 353 1.07 -3.63 20.60
C VAL A 353 2.01 -2.44 20.67
N LEU A 354 1.52 -1.20 20.45
CA LEU A 354 2.33 0.01 20.44
C LEU A 354 2.99 0.28 21.79
N THR A 355 2.30 0.03 22.90
CA THR A 355 2.81 0.29 24.24
C THR A 355 3.29 -0.98 24.96
N ALA A 356 3.46 -2.08 24.24
CA ALA A 356 3.99 -3.32 24.81
C ALA A 356 5.31 -3.05 25.56
N ALA A 357 5.50 -3.70 26.71
CA ALA A 357 6.68 -3.61 27.58
C ALA A 357 6.75 -4.85 28.49
N GLY A 358 7.89 -5.06 29.14
CA GLY A 358 8.13 -6.16 30.07
C GLY A 358 8.74 -7.39 29.41
N ALA A 359 8.74 -8.51 30.14
CA ALA A 359 9.25 -9.79 29.64
C ALA A 359 8.32 -10.37 28.58
N SER A 360 8.88 -10.91 27.50
CA SER A 360 8.09 -11.46 26.38
C SER A 360 7.22 -12.65 26.74
N THR A 361 7.46 -13.31 27.87
CA THR A 361 6.61 -14.37 28.41
C THR A 361 5.33 -13.86 29.05
N ASP A 362 5.37 -12.67 29.64
CA ASP A 362 4.24 -12.07 30.36
C ASP A 362 3.47 -11.10 29.45
N SER A 363 4.19 -10.47 28.51
CA SER A 363 3.65 -9.57 27.50
C SER A 363 4.05 -10.06 26.08
N PRO A 364 3.29 -11.00 25.49
CA PRO A 364 3.64 -11.59 24.20
C PRO A 364 3.75 -10.58 23.05
N ALA A 365 3.05 -9.43 23.14
CA ALA A 365 3.11 -8.35 22.17
C ALA A 365 4.51 -7.72 22.03
N VAL A 366 5.37 -7.87 23.05
CA VAL A 366 6.80 -7.52 22.97
C VAL A 366 7.50 -8.25 21.81
N GLY A 367 6.97 -9.40 21.36
CA GLY A 367 7.46 -10.13 20.20
C GLY A 367 7.59 -9.28 18.92
N TYR A 368 6.74 -8.26 18.74
CA TYR A 368 6.86 -7.33 17.62
C TYR A 368 8.09 -6.42 17.74
N TYR A 369 8.41 -5.95 18.94
CA TYR A 369 9.60 -5.15 19.20
C TYR A 369 10.88 -5.97 19.14
N ILE A 370 10.85 -7.25 19.53
CA ILE A 370 12.02 -8.12 19.41
C ILE A 370 12.56 -8.09 17.98
N VAL A 371 11.70 -8.33 16.99
CA VAL A 371 12.12 -8.37 15.58
C VAL A 371 12.38 -7.00 14.95
N THR A 372 11.65 -5.95 15.33
CA THR A 372 11.79 -4.61 14.72
C THR A 372 12.89 -3.76 15.37
N VAL A 373 13.14 -3.94 16.67
CA VAL A 373 14.30 -3.34 17.34
C VAL A 373 15.55 -4.17 17.09
N GLY A 374 15.42 -5.49 17.18
CA GLY A 374 16.46 -6.43 16.80
C GLY A 374 17.79 -6.15 17.53
N GLU A 375 18.87 -6.24 16.78
CA GLU A 375 20.25 -6.10 17.29
C GLU A 375 20.64 -4.66 17.63
N HIS A 376 19.87 -3.65 17.18
CA HIS A 376 20.11 -2.24 17.49
C HIS A 376 19.95 -1.94 18.99
N ARG A 377 19.20 -2.78 19.71
CA ARG A 377 18.86 -2.69 21.14
C ARG A 377 18.07 -1.45 21.55
N HIS A 378 18.12 -0.35 20.80
CA HIS A 378 17.43 0.91 21.09
C HIS A 378 16.39 1.18 20.02
N GLY A 379 15.17 1.54 20.42
CA GLY A 379 14.03 1.61 19.51
C GLY A 379 14.18 2.68 18.43
N GLU A 380 14.73 3.83 18.76
CA GLU A 380 14.86 4.98 17.87
C GLU A 380 15.87 4.80 16.72
N SER A 381 16.84 3.92 16.88
CA SER A 381 17.85 3.62 15.85
C SER A 381 17.49 2.38 15.00
N SER A 382 16.38 1.74 15.31
CA SER A 382 15.95 0.48 14.73
C SER A 382 14.96 0.61 13.55
N GLU A 383 14.32 -0.49 13.15
CA GLU A 383 13.26 -0.52 12.14
C GLU A 383 11.87 -0.23 12.73
N ALA A 384 11.74 -0.16 14.06
CA ALA A 384 10.46 0.07 14.73
C ALA A 384 9.70 1.32 14.22
N PRO A 385 10.33 2.50 14.02
CA PRO A 385 9.64 3.67 13.49
C PRO A 385 9.02 3.42 12.11
N GLU A 386 9.76 2.76 11.22
CA GLU A 386 9.33 2.46 9.84
C GLU A 386 8.22 1.42 9.82
N SER A 387 8.42 0.31 10.54
CA SER A 387 7.46 -0.78 10.63
C SER A 387 6.14 -0.32 11.25
N ILE A 388 6.17 0.51 12.31
CA ILE A 388 4.95 1.03 12.94
C ILE A 388 4.18 1.97 12.02
N ALA A 389 4.88 2.88 11.33
CA ALA A 389 4.22 3.74 10.34
C ALA A 389 3.58 2.92 9.21
N GLN A 390 4.27 1.88 8.73
CA GLN A 390 3.73 1.03 7.68
C GLN A 390 2.57 0.16 8.17
N ALA A 391 2.68 -0.49 9.33
CA ALA A 391 1.69 -1.41 9.86
C ALA A 391 0.41 -0.70 10.29
N PHE A 392 0.52 0.42 11.02
CA PHE A 392 -0.63 1.09 11.63
C PHE A 392 -1.17 2.26 10.82
N LEU A 393 -0.34 2.96 10.02
CA LEU A 393 -0.77 4.12 9.22
C LEU A 393 -0.80 3.81 7.73
N GLY A 394 -0.30 2.63 7.32
CA GLY A 394 -0.19 2.29 5.90
C GLY A 394 0.77 3.22 5.16
N THR A 395 1.71 3.86 5.86
CA THR A 395 2.58 4.89 5.28
C THR A 395 4.04 4.44 5.32
N ARG A 396 4.73 4.59 4.19
CA ARG A 396 6.16 4.26 4.08
C ARG A 396 7.02 5.49 4.36
N ILE A 397 7.58 5.58 5.57
CA ILE A 397 8.48 6.67 5.95
C ILE A 397 9.97 6.30 5.86
N GLY A 398 10.32 5.04 5.51
CA GLY A 398 11.70 4.56 5.52
C GLY A 398 12.67 5.36 4.65
N CYS A 399 12.24 5.81 3.46
CA CYS A 399 13.07 6.69 2.63
C CYS A 399 13.43 7.99 3.36
N ALA A 400 12.53 8.51 4.21
CA ALA A 400 12.71 9.74 4.97
C ALA A 400 13.89 9.67 5.94
N LYS A 401 14.31 8.48 6.39
CA LYS A 401 15.45 8.28 7.31
C LYS A 401 16.74 8.90 6.79
N CYS A 402 17.03 8.72 5.51
CA CYS A 402 18.29 9.16 4.90
C CYS A 402 18.16 10.49 4.13
N HIS A 403 16.99 10.79 3.58
CA HIS A 403 16.68 11.99 2.79
C HIS A 403 15.16 12.22 2.79
N ASN A 404 14.62 13.42 2.53
CA ASN A 404 13.15 13.57 2.51
C ASN A 404 12.49 12.63 1.48
N HIS A 405 11.26 12.20 1.75
CA HIS A 405 10.57 11.19 0.96
C HIS A 405 10.40 11.64 -0.51
N PRO A 406 10.65 10.76 -1.50
CA PRO A 406 10.61 11.14 -2.91
C PRO A 406 9.19 11.38 -3.43
N LEU A 407 8.17 10.78 -2.84
CA LEU A 407 6.81 10.84 -3.39
C LEU A 407 5.82 11.49 -2.42
N GLU A 408 6.29 12.06 -1.31
CA GLU A 408 5.41 12.57 -0.25
C GLU A 408 6.04 13.75 0.49
N ARG A 409 5.25 14.49 1.26
CA ARG A 409 5.66 15.67 2.03
C ARG A 409 6.61 15.40 3.20
N TYR A 410 6.84 14.13 3.55
CA TYR A 410 7.62 13.76 4.73
C TYR A 410 9.09 14.11 4.55
N THR A 411 9.63 14.85 5.50
CA THR A 411 11.03 15.25 5.57
C THR A 411 11.84 14.28 6.41
N GLN A 412 13.17 14.35 6.29
CA GLN A 412 14.05 13.63 7.19
C GLN A 412 13.86 14.06 8.64
N ASP A 413 13.56 15.35 8.88
CA ASP A 413 13.31 15.83 10.23
C ASP A 413 12.01 15.23 10.77
N ASP A 414 10.96 15.09 9.95
CA ASP A 414 9.72 14.37 10.34
C ASP A 414 10.01 12.92 10.74
N PHE A 415 10.92 12.23 10.04
CA PHE A 415 11.33 10.87 10.42
C PHE A 415 11.94 10.81 11.82
N TYR A 416 12.89 11.71 12.13
CA TYR A 416 13.55 11.70 13.43
C TYR A 416 12.66 12.22 14.55
N HIS A 417 11.74 13.14 14.25
CA HIS A 417 10.65 13.52 15.14
C HIS A 417 9.73 12.32 15.48
N PHE A 418 9.44 11.47 14.50
CA PHE A 418 8.68 10.24 14.72
C PHE A 418 9.49 9.19 15.49
N ALA A 419 10.76 9.00 15.14
CA ALA A 419 11.68 8.08 15.82
C ALA A 419 11.89 8.46 17.31
N ALA A 420 11.78 9.75 17.66
CA ALA A 420 11.88 10.22 19.03
C ALA A 420 10.85 9.62 19.99
N PHE A 421 9.70 9.13 19.50
CA PHE A 421 8.75 8.39 20.33
C PHE A 421 9.33 7.09 20.92
N PHE A 422 10.38 6.55 20.30
CA PHE A 422 11.01 5.29 20.70
C PHE A 422 12.30 5.49 21.51
N SER A 423 12.68 6.74 21.81
CA SER A 423 13.93 7.10 22.51
C SER A 423 14.07 6.54 23.94
N ARG A 424 12.99 6.03 24.53
CA ARG A 424 12.99 5.37 25.85
C ARG A 424 12.93 3.84 25.76
N VAL A 425 12.84 3.28 24.56
CA VAL A 425 12.67 1.84 24.33
C VAL A 425 14.02 1.16 24.24
N LYS A 426 14.25 0.18 25.09
CA LYS A 426 15.44 -0.66 25.06
C LYS A 426 15.08 -2.14 25.14
N LEU A 427 15.77 -2.95 24.33
CA LEU A 427 15.73 -4.41 24.44
C LEU A 427 16.90 -4.91 25.27
N ASP A 428 16.56 -5.53 26.40
CA ASP A 428 17.48 -6.34 27.17
C ASP A 428 17.41 -7.78 26.64
N ARG A 429 18.19 -8.00 25.59
CA ARG A 429 18.30 -9.26 24.83
C ARG A 429 18.91 -10.35 25.70
N LYS A 430 18.24 -11.51 25.77
CA LYS A 430 18.76 -12.74 26.38
C LYS A 430 18.59 -13.89 25.40
N GLU A 431 19.56 -14.79 25.34
CA GLU A 431 19.38 -16.03 24.58
C GLU A 431 18.14 -16.77 25.07
N ALA A 432 17.37 -17.37 24.15
CA ALA A 432 16.08 -18.00 24.48
C ALA A 432 16.19 -19.08 25.58
N LYS A 433 17.37 -19.69 25.77
CA LYS A 433 17.64 -20.68 26.83
C LYS A 433 18.02 -20.04 28.19
N ALA A 434 18.54 -18.81 28.19
CA ALA A 434 19.02 -18.10 29.38
C ALA A 434 17.93 -17.28 30.09
N GLY A 435 16.82 -16.97 29.41
CA GLY A 435 15.67 -16.27 29.97
C GLY A 435 14.91 -15.46 28.93
N PRO A 436 13.76 -14.85 29.29
CA PRO A 436 13.00 -14.05 28.35
C PRO A 436 13.72 -12.75 28.00
N THR A 437 13.73 -12.40 26.72
CA THR A 437 14.04 -11.03 26.28
C THR A 437 13.00 -10.07 26.84
N THR A 438 13.49 -8.96 27.41
CA THR A 438 12.66 -7.96 28.07
C THR A 438 12.74 -6.64 27.30
N LEU A 439 11.58 -6.02 27.06
CA LEU A 439 11.52 -4.66 26.53
C LEU A 439 11.35 -3.71 27.72
N SER A 440 12.40 -2.97 28.04
CA SER A 440 12.39 -1.96 29.08
C SER A 440 12.06 -0.60 28.49
N VAL A 441 11.23 0.15 29.22
CA VAL A 441 10.97 1.56 28.96
C VAL A 441 11.68 2.35 30.05
N SER A 442 12.63 3.19 29.65
CA SER A 442 13.36 4.01 30.60
C SER A 442 12.44 5.12 31.12
N HIS A 443 12.00 4.98 32.36
CA HIS A 443 11.36 6.05 33.12
C HIS A 443 12.42 6.78 33.96
N PRO A 444 12.33 8.10 34.14
CA PRO A 444 13.10 8.79 35.15
C PRO A 444 12.73 8.27 36.55
N ASP A 445 13.69 7.71 37.27
CA ASP A 445 13.66 7.72 38.72
C ASP A 445 13.84 9.17 39.19
N GLN A 446 13.23 9.54 40.33
CA GLN A 446 13.26 10.86 40.95
C GLN A 446 14.66 11.47 41.07
N ASN A 447 15.73 10.66 40.95
CA ASN A 447 17.11 11.13 41.06
C ASN A 447 18.07 11.00 39.86
N GLN A 448 17.77 10.39 38.70
CA GLN A 448 18.87 10.18 37.70
C GLN A 448 18.60 10.26 36.19
N ASN A 449 17.39 10.41 35.65
CA ASN A 449 17.25 10.61 34.18
C ASN A 449 16.61 11.96 33.82
N LYS A 450 17.43 13.01 33.82
CA LYS A 450 17.06 14.35 33.34
C LYS A 450 17.18 14.51 31.82
N ASN A 451 17.55 13.46 31.09
CA ASN A 451 17.75 13.57 29.65
C ASN A 451 16.41 13.85 28.96
N PRO A 452 16.35 14.84 28.07
CA PRO A 452 15.13 15.15 27.34
C PRO A 452 14.72 13.97 26.47
N VAL A 453 13.41 13.73 26.37
CA VAL A 453 12.86 12.76 25.42
C VAL A 453 13.09 13.30 24.01
N GLY A 454 13.80 12.53 23.19
CA GLY A 454 14.12 12.93 21.83
C GLY A 454 15.34 12.22 21.27
N VAL A 455 15.72 12.61 20.06
CA VAL A 455 16.88 12.09 19.33
C VAL A 455 17.63 13.21 18.64
N SER A 456 18.93 13.02 18.40
CA SER A 456 19.69 13.94 17.58
C SER A 456 19.61 13.54 16.11
N GLN A 457 19.26 14.49 15.25
CA GLN A 457 19.20 14.28 13.81
C GLN A 457 20.64 14.21 13.25
N PRO A 458 21.05 13.12 12.56
CA PRO A 458 22.47 12.90 12.21
C PRO A 458 23.09 13.90 11.22
N ARG A 459 22.29 14.46 10.31
CA ARG A 459 22.74 15.43 9.29
C ARG A 459 22.96 16.84 9.86
N THR A 460 22.14 17.26 10.82
CA THR A 460 22.08 18.65 11.32
C THR A 460 22.56 18.79 12.76
N GLY A 461 22.63 17.70 13.50
CA GLY A 461 22.90 17.70 14.95
C GLY A 461 21.76 18.27 15.79
N MET A 462 20.64 18.68 15.17
CA MET A 462 19.50 19.26 15.90
C MET A 462 18.82 18.20 16.76
N PHE A 463 18.45 18.60 17.97
CA PHE A 463 17.70 17.76 18.89
C PHE A 463 16.20 17.78 18.53
N MET A 464 15.67 16.61 18.20
CA MET A 464 14.30 16.38 17.77
C MET A 464 13.48 15.81 18.92
N LYS A 465 12.44 16.54 19.35
CA LYS A 465 11.44 16.06 20.30
C LYS A 465 10.41 15.17 19.61
N PRO A 466 9.69 14.28 20.34
CA PRO A 466 8.61 13.49 19.75
C PRO A 466 7.57 14.38 19.06
N GLN A 467 7.30 14.08 17.80
CA GLN A 467 6.25 14.73 17.05
C GLN A 467 5.68 13.74 16.00
N PRO A 468 4.34 13.61 15.91
CA PRO A 468 3.68 12.74 14.94
C PRO A 468 3.86 13.22 13.49
N LEU A 469 3.54 12.36 12.53
CA LEU A 469 3.71 12.63 11.09
C LEU A 469 2.82 13.75 10.54
N ASP A 470 1.75 14.12 11.25
CA ASP A 470 0.93 15.29 10.93
C ASP A 470 1.51 16.61 11.48
N ARG A 471 2.67 16.55 12.13
CA ARG A 471 3.38 17.66 12.79
C ARG A 471 2.61 18.31 13.94
N SER A 472 1.52 17.71 14.42
CA SER A 472 0.78 18.22 15.59
C SER A 472 1.68 18.24 16.82
N LYS A 473 1.65 19.32 17.61
CA LYS A 473 2.43 19.40 18.85
C LYS A 473 1.88 18.41 19.87
N ARG A 474 2.76 17.62 20.48
CA ARG A 474 2.42 16.71 21.57
C ARG A 474 3.38 16.97 22.73
N ASP A 475 2.83 17.37 23.86
CA ASP A 475 3.61 17.53 25.08
C ASP A 475 3.78 16.14 25.71
N VAL A 476 5.03 15.68 25.78
CA VAL A 476 5.42 14.46 26.48
C VAL A 476 6.28 14.91 27.64
N ALA A 477 5.82 14.68 28.87
CA ALA A 477 6.62 15.04 30.03
C ALA A 477 7.89 14.17 30.06
N PRO A 478 9.01 14.66 30.63
CA PRO A 478 10.24 13.87 30.72
C PRO A 478 10.07 12.48 31.37
N GLY A 479 9.04 12.35 32.23
CA GLY A 479 8.63 11.15 32.97
C GLY A 479 7.85 10.09 32.20
N ASP A 480 7.22 10.48 31.08
CA ASP A 480 6.22 9.65 30.41
C ASP A 480 6.87 8.68 29.40
N ASP A 481 6.18 7.56 29.13
CA ASP A 481 6.47 6.78 27.92
C ASP A 481 5.90 7.54 26.70
N PRO A 482 6.75 8.05 25.80
CA PRO A 482 6.29 8.83 24.66
C PRO A 482 5.36 8.02 23.74
N ARG A 483 5.50 6.70 23.72
CA ARG A 483 4.66 5.81 22.90
C ARG A 483 3.21 5.82 23.33
N VAL A 484 2.88 6.17 24.58
CA VAL A 484 1.49 6.33 25.01
C VAL A 484 0.83 7.50 24.28
N ALA A 485 1.54 8.63 24.15
CA ALA A 485 1.08 9.77 23.38
C ALA A 485 0.99 9.43 21.87
N LEU A 486 1.96 8.68 21.35
CA LEU A 486 1.92 8.18 19.97
C LEU A 486 0.71 7.26 19.74
N ALA A 487 0.46 6.29 20.62
CA ALA A 487 -0.62 5.35 20.50
C ALA A 487 -1.98 6.05 20.55
N LYS A 488 -2.13 7.06 21.42
CA LYS A 488 -3.32 7.92 21.44
C LYS A 488 -3.54 8.66 20.12
N TRP A 489 -2.48 9.16 19.49
CA TRP A 489 -2.58 9.84 18.20
C TRP A 489 -2.85 8.89 17.03
N ILE A 490 -2.17 7.74 16.98
CA ILE A 490 -2.39 6.72 15.96
C ILE A 490 -3.85 6.26 16.03
N THR A 491 -4.35 5.94 17.23
CA THR A 491 -5.70 5.38 17.42
C THR A 491 -6.80 6.42 17.58
N ASP A 492 -6.51 7.68 17.29
CA ASP A 492 -7.51 8.74 17.29
C ASP A 492 -8.54 8.47 16.17
N PRO A 493 -9.86 8.47 16.45
CA PRO A 493 -10.90 8.32 15.42
C PRO A 493 -10.82 9.30 14.25
N ALA A 494 -10.20 10.48 14.45
CA ALA A 494 -9.98 11.45 13.38
C ALA A 494 -8.75 11.14 12.51
N ASN A 495 -7.93 10.14 12.87
CA ASN A 495 -6.75 9.76 12.11
C ASN A 495 -7.12 8.80 10.96
N GLU A 496 -7.42 9.38 9.80
CA GLU A 496 -7.80 8.62 8.60
C GLU A 496 -6.72 7.65 8.10
N TYR A 497 -5.44 7.86 8.44
CA TYR A 497 -4.38 6.91 8.08
C TYR A 497 -4.50 5.62 8.88
N PHE A 498 -4.91 5.69 10.15
CA PHE A 498 -5.07 4.51 10.99
C PHE A 498 -6.26 3.65 10.56
N THR A 499 -7.42 4.27 10.36
CA THR A 499 -8.60 3.58 9.83
C THR A 499 -8.34 3.10 8.41
N GLY A 500 -7.76 3.95 7.58
CA GLY A 500 -7.50 3.70 6.17
C GLY A 500 -6.55 2.54 5.96
N ALA A 501 -5.51 2.42 6.80
CA ALA A 501 -4.53 1.34 6.75
C ALA A 501 -5.18 -0.04 6.88
N MET A 502 -6.14 -0.18 7.80
CA MET A 502 -6.82 -1.45 8.03
C MET A 502 -7.96 -1.66 7.02
N VAL A 503 -8.75 -0.61 6.73
CA VAL A 503 -9.81 -0.65 5.71
C VAL A 503 -9.26 -1.09 4.35
N ASN A 504 -8.14 -0.52 3.91
CA ASN A 504 -7.54 -0.86 2.63
C ASN A 504 -7.02 -2.30 2.58
N ARG A 505 -6.44 -2.79 3.70
CA ARG A 505 -5.96 -4.18 3.82
C ARG A 505 -7.11 -5.18 3.79
N VAL A 506 -8.17 -4.93 4.56
CA VAL A 506 -9.39 -5.75 4.53
C VAL A 506 -10.01 -5.73 3.13
N TRP A 507 -10.12 -4.56 2.51
CA TRP A 507 -10.64 -4.43 1.15
C TRP A 507 -9.82 -5.23 0.14
N ARG A 508 -8.49 -5.06 0.12
CA ARG A 508 -7.60 -5.83 -0.76
C ARG A 508 -7.69 -7.34 -0.50
N HIS A 509 -7.83 -7.74 0.77
CA HIS A 509 -7.95 -9.15 1.15
C HIS A 509 -9.17 -9.83 0.52
N TYR A 510 -10.30 -9.14 0.39
CA TYR A 510 -11.52 -9.70 -0.20
C TYR A 510 -11.74 -9.35 -1.67
N MET A 511 -11.31 -8.17 -2.11
CA MET A 511 -11.57 -7.65 -3.47
C MET A 511 -10.37 -7.80 -4.42
N GLY A 512 -9.21 -8.20 -3.90
CA GLY A 512 -8.01 -8.49 -4.66
C GLY A 512 -7.06 -7.34 -4.92
N VAL A 513 -7.60 -6.13 -5.06
CA VAL A 513 -6.82 -4.91 -5.26
C VAL A 513 -7.29 -3.86 -4.26
N GLY A 514 -6.35 -3.16 -3.63
CA GLY A 514 -6.67 -2.09 -2.68
C GLY A 514 -7.40 -0.92 -3.34
N LEU A 515 -8.14 -0.15 -2.55
CA LEU A 515 -8.63 1.17 -3.02
C LEU A 515 -7.43 2.09 -3.29
N VAL A 516 -6.38 1.95 -2.49
CA VAL A 516 -5.04 2.49 -2.76
C VAL A 516 -4.11 1.31 -3.00
N GLU A 517 -3.33 1.33 -4.08
CA GLU A 517 -2.32 0.32 -4.39
C GLU A 517 -0.97 1.01 -4.65
N PRO A 518 0.15 0.56 -4.04
CA PRO A 518 0.26 -0.50 -3.05
C PRO A 518 -0.56 -0.29 -1.77
N VAL A 519 -1.07 -1.38 -1.18
CA VAL A 519 -2.03 -1.35 -0.06
C VAL A 519 -1.55 -0.63 1.20
N ASP A 520 -0.24 -0.59 1.38
CA ASP A 520 0.50 -0.03 2.50
C ASP A 520 1.35 1.18 2.06
N ASP A 521 0.89 1.90 1.03
CA ASP A 521 1.46 3.14 0.51
C ASP A 521 0.39 4.25 0.46
N LEU A 522 -0.28 4.42 1.60
CA LEU A 522 -1.24 5.50 1.87
C LEU A 522 -0.51 6.82 2.00
N ARG A 523 -0.69 7.66 1.00
CA ARG A 523 -0.03 8.95 0.89
C ARG A 523 -0.90 9.89 0.05
N ALA A 524 -0.76 11.20 0.24
CA ALA A 524 -1.58 12.20 -0.45
C ALA A 524 -1.41 12.10 -1.97
N THR A 525 -0.22 11.66 -2.42
CA THR A 525 0.09 11.47 -3.84
C THR A 525 -0.33 10.15 -4.47
N ASN A 526 -0.96 9.27 -3.69
CA ASN A 526 -1.51 7.98 -4.13
C ASN A 526 -2.98 7.89 -3.70
N PRO A 527 -3.88 8.68 -4.32
CA PRO A 527 -5.26 8.76 -3.88
C PRO A 527 -6.02 7.44 -4.14
N PRO A 528 -7.07 7.15 -3.35
CA PRO A 528 -7.91 5.98 -3.60
C PRO A 528 -8.62 6.04 -4.96
N THR A 529 -8.78 4.91 -5.62
CA THR A 529 -9.51 4.75 -6.89
C THR A 529 -10.98 5.16 -6.78
N ASN A 530 -11.55 5.06 -5.58
CA ASN A 530 -12.89 5.52 -5.23
C ASN A 530 -12.87 6.29 -3.89
N PRO A 531 -12.66 7.62 -3.91
CA PRO A 531 -12.61 8.44 -2.70
C PRO A 531 -13.90 8.46 -1.88
N ALA A 532 -15.06 8.33 -2.54
CA ALA A 532 -16.35 8.31 -1.85
C ALA A 532 -16.52 7.01 -1.04
N LEU A 533 -16.20 5.86 -1.65
CA LEU A 533 -16.19 4.58 -0.96
C LEU A 533 -15.16 4.55 0.19
N TRP A 534 -13.96 5.08 -0.06
CA TRP A 534 -12.91 5.22 0.95
C TRP A 534 -13.43 5.96 2.19
N LYS A 535 -14.07 7.13 2.00
CA LYS A 535 -14.64 7.91 3.09
C LYS A 535 -15.73 7.14 3.83
N ALA A 536 -16.63 6.48 3.10
CA ALA A 536 -17.74 5.73 3.69
C ALA A 536 -17.26 4.53 4.53
N LEU A 537 -16.28 3.75 4.04
CA LEU A 537 -15.73 2.61 4.79
C LEU A 537 -14.96 3.05 6.05
N ASN A 538 -14.21 4.15 5.97
CA ASN A 538 -13.52 4.70 7.15
C ASN A 538 -14.51 5.20 8.21
N ALA A 539 -15.58 5.87 7.80
CA ALA A 539 -16.65 6.29 8.68
C ALA A 539 -17.34 5.08 9.34
N GLU A 540 -17.75 4.08 8.55
CA GLU A 540 -18.36 2.85 9.06
C GLU A 540 -17.46 2.14 10.07
N PHE A 541 -16.16 2.01 9.78
CA PHE A 541 -15.22 1.35 10.69
C PHE A 541 -15.07 2.12 12.02
N THR A 542 -15.08 3.45 11.96
CA THR A 542 -15.03 4.32 13.14
C THR A 542 -16.32 4.25 13.95
N ASP A 543 -17.48 4.33 13.29
CA ASP A 543 -18.81 4.28 13.91
C ASP A 543 -19.07 2.93 14.60
N LYS A 544 -18.53 1.84 14.03
CA LYS A 544 -18.53 0.50 14.64
C LYS A 544 -17.43 0.30 15.68
N LYS A 545 -16.77 1.37 16.13
CA LYS A 545 -15.73 1.34 17.18
C LYS A 545 -14.60 0.39 16.83
N PHE A 546 -14.13 0.45 15.58
CA PHE A 546 -13.01 -0.34 15.06
C PHE A 546 -13.24 -1.87 15.12
N ASP A 547 -14.50 -2.31 14.99
CA ASP A 547 -14.86 -3.73 14.87
C ASP A 547 -14.48 -4.28 13.48
N LEU A 548 -13.45 -5.13 13.48
CA LEU A 548 -12.94 -5.77 12.26
C LEU A 548 -13.97 -6.69 11.62
N ARG A 549 -14.70 -7.50 12.39
CA ARG A 549 -15.69 -8.42 11.84
C ARG A 549 -16.86 -7.67 11.23
N ALA A 550 -17.28 -6.55 11.83
CA ALA A 550 -18.32 -5.69 11.26
C ALA A 550 -17.90 -5.12 9.89
N LEU A 551 -16.67 -4.61 9.77
CA LEU A 551 -16.12 -4.13 8.50
C LEU A 551 -16.05 -5.25 7.44
N MET A 552 -15.56 -6.43 7.81
CA MET A 552 -15.49 -7.59 6.90
C MET A 552 -16.88 -8.03 6.45
N ARG A 553 -17.85 -8.06 7.36
CA ARG A 553 -19.25 -8.40 7.05
C ARG A 553 -19.83 -7.45 6.01
N VAL A 554 -19.59 -6.14 6.13
CA VAL A 554 -20.06 -5.14 5.15
C VAL A 554 -19.50 -5.43 3.75
N VAL A 555 -18.21 -5.76 3.65
CA VAL A 555 -17.60 -6.12 2.35
C VAL A 555 -18.17 -7.44 1.82
N LEU A 556 -18.19 -8.50 2.62
CA LEU A 556 -18.62 -9.85 2.22
C LEU A 556 -20.11 -9.94 1.86
N THR A 557 -20.94 -9.06 2.40
CA THR A 557 -22.37 -8.97 2.07
C THR A 557 -22.68 -8.01 0.91
N SER A 558 -21.71 -7.22 0.46
CA SER A 558 -21.88 -6.35 -0.69
C SER A 558 -22.19 -7.15 -1.96
N ARG A 559 -22.95 -6.56 -2.87
CA ARG A 559 -23.17 -7.12 -4.20
C ARG A 559 -21.88 -7.12 -5.02
N ALA A 560 -21.02 -6.11 -4.86
CA ALA A 560 -19.71 -6.02 -5.50
C ALA A 560 -18.82 -7.23 -5.21
N TYR A 561 -18.75 -7.69 -3.95
CA TYR A 561 -18.03 -8.93 -3.60
C TYR A 561 -18.68 -10.18 -4.19
N GLN A 562 -19.99 -10.15 -4.48
CA GLN A 562 -20.77 -11.28 -4.99
C GLN A 562 -20.87 -11.30 -6.52
N LEU A 563 -20.19 -10.42 -7.25
CA LEU A 563 -20.11 -10.49 -8.70
C LEU A 563 -19.34 -11.75 -9.11
N SER A 564 -19.69 -12.33 -10.26
CA SER A 564 -18.92 -13.41 -10.87
C SER A 564 -17.55 -12.90 -11.30
N SER A 565 -16.55 -13.77 -11.34
CA SER A 565 -15.28 -13.50 -12.03
C SER A 565 -15.38 -13.65 -13.54
N ALA A 566 -16.46 -14.27 -14.04
CA ALA A 566 -16.75 -14.25 -15.47
C ALA A 566 -17.01 -12.80 -15.88
N THR A 567 -16.15 -12.31 -16.76
CA THR A 567 -16.25 -10.97 -17.33
C THR A 567 -17.36 -10.95 -18.39
N ARG A 568 -17.75 -9.74 -18.79
CA ARG A 568 -18.64 -9.49 -19.92
C ARG A 568 -17.99 -8.52 -20.90
N PRO A 569 -18.50 -8.46 -22.15
CA PRO A 569 -18.10 -7.45 -23.11
C PRO A 569 -18.02 -6.06 -22.49
N GLY A 570 -16.80 -5.55 -22.40
CA GLY A 570 -16.51 -4.21 -21.92
C GLY A 570 -15.90 -4.07 -20.53
N ASN A 571 -15.91 -5.11 -19.70
CA ASN A 571 -15.31 -5.05 -18.36
C ASN A 571 -14.07 -5.95 -18.19
N GLU A 572 -13.62 -6.60 -19.26
CA GLU A 572 -12.54 -7.59 -19.25
C GLU A 572 -11.18 -6.99 -18.88
N THR A 573 -11.00 -5.69 -19.14
CA THR A 573 -9.74 -4.97 -18.87
C THR A 573 -9.77 -4.18 -17.56
N ASP A 574 -10.89 -4.22 -16.83
CA ASP A 574 -10.96 -3.59 -15.52
C ASP A 574 -10.20 -4.41 -14.47
N THR A 575 -9.20 -3.80 -13.85
CA THR A 575 -8.36 -4.44 -12.83
C THR A 575 -8.48 -3.79 -11.46
N ARG A 576 -9.25 -2.70 -11.30
CA ARG A 576 -9.23 -1.90 -10.07
C ARG A 576 -10.50 -1.11 -9.73
N PHE A 577 -11.53 -1.17 -10.58
CA PHE A 577 -12.83 -0.52 -10.33
C PHE A 577 -13.91 -1.49 -9.87
N TYR A 578 -13.57 -2.78 -9.75
CA TYR A 578 -14.40 -3.83 -9.14
C TYR A 578 -15.69 -4.11 -9.94
N SER A 579 -15.61 -4.05 -11.27
CA SER A 579 -16.70 -4.47 -12.16
C SER A 579 -16.98 -5.98 -12.11
N HIS A 580 -16.05 -6.78 -11.63
CA HIS A 580 -16.20 -8.23 -11.46
C HIS A 580 -15.31 -8.68 -10.32
N TYR A 581 -15.52 -9.90 -9.83
CA TYR A 581 -14.62 -10.45 -8.82
C TYR A 581 -13.27 -10.81 -9.44
N ALA A 582 -12.18 -10.29 -8.89
CA ALA A 582 -10.85 -10.61 -9.37
C ALA A 582 -10.49 -12.06 -8.99
N ALA A 583 -10.33 -12.93 -9.99
CA ALA A 583 -9.87 -14.29 -9.75
C ALA A 583 -8.42 -14.26 -9.24
N ARG A 584 -8.17 -14.89 -8.08
CA ARG A 584 -6.88 -14.82 -7.38
C ARG A 584 -6.35 -16.19 -7.06
N ARG A 585 -5.05 -16.38 -7.25
CA ARG A 585 -4.38 -17.59 -6.82
C ARG A 585 -4.51 -17.75 -5.31
N LEU A 586 -4.80 -18.95 -4.85
CA LEU A 586 -4.82 -19.26 -3.42
C LEU A 586 -3.44 -19.01 -2.79
N PRO A 587 -3.36 -18.32 -1.63
CA PRO A 587 -2.12 -18.19 -0.88
C PRO A 587 -1.49 -19.54 -0.57
N ALA A 588 -0.17 -19.60 -0.41
CA ALA A 588 0.58 -20.84 -0.21
C ALA A 588 -0.02 -21.76 0.87
N GLU A 589 -0.34 -21.20 2.04
CA GLU A 589 -0.92 -21.93 3.16
C GLU A 589 -2.32 -22.46 2.83
N VAL A 590 -3.18 -21.61 2.27
CA VAL A 590 -4.56 -21.95 1.89
C VAL A 590 -4.57 -23.01 0.79
N LEU A 591 -3.66 -22.94 -0.18
CA LEU A 591 -3.58 -23.93 -1.24
C LEU A 591 -3.12 -25.29 -0.70
N LEU A 592 -2.09 -25.31 0.16
CA LEU A 592 -1.63 -26.56 0.76
C LEU A 592 -2.73 -27.20 1.62
N ASP A 593 -3.41 -26.39 2.42
CA ASP A 593 -4.52 -26.83 3.26
C ASP A 593 -5.71 -27.29 2.42
N ALA A 594 -6.03 -26.62 1.30
CA ALA A 594 -7.05 -27.06 0.37
C ALA A 594 -6.71 -28.43 -0.26
N ILE A 595 -5.45 -28.69 -0.62
CA ILE A 595 -5.00 -30.00 -1.10
C ILE A 595 -5.16 -31.05 0.00
N CYS A 596 -4.80 -30.72 1.25
CA CYS A 596 -4.97 -31.63 2.39
C CYS A 596 -6.46 -31.91 2.67
N ASP A 597 -7.30 -30.89 2.62
CA ASP A 597 -8.75 -30.99 2.77
C ASP A 597 -9.34 -31.87 1.67
N ALA A 598 -8.99 -31.62 0.40
CA ALA A 598 -9.48 -32.40 -0.72
C ALA A 598 -9.01 -33.87 -0.64
N THR A 599 -7.74 -34.12 -0.36
CA THR A 599 -7.21 -35.51 -0.33
C THR A 599 -7.56 -36.24 0.97
N GLY A 600 -7.91 -35.53 2.04
CA GLY A 600 -8.07 -36.10 3.38
C GLY A 600 -6.75 -36.56 4.01
N VAL A 601 -5.60 -36.10 3.48
CA VAL A 601 -4.26 -36.47 3.95
C VAL A 601 -3.55 -35.22 4.45
N PRO A 602 -3.38 -35.05 5.78
CA PRO A 602 -2.74 -33.86 6.34
C PRO A 602 -1.26 -33.80 5.96
N ASP A 603 -0.72 -32.59 5.94
CA ASP A 603 0.73 -32.39 5.90
C ASP A 603 1.38 -32.53 7.29
N ARG A 604 2.71 -32.52 7.32
CA ARG A 604 3.49 -32.59 8.56
C ARG A 604 4.43 -31.38 8.64
N PHE A 605 4.40 -30.72 9.79
CA PHE A 605 5.29 -29.59 10.06
C PHE A 605 6.14 -29.90 11.29
N ASP A 606 7.46 -29.77 11.14
CA ASP A 606 8.40 -30.07 12.23
C ASP A 606 8.10 -29.23 13.48
N GLY A 607 8.00 -29.92 14.62
CA GLY A 607 7.66 -29.29 15.90
C GLY A 607 6.17 -29.03 16.12
N TYR A 608 5.29 -29.53 15.25
CA TYR A 608 3.83 -29.46 15.40
C TYR A 608 3.18 -30.86 15.37
N PRO A 609 2.05 -31.05 16.08
CA PRO A 609 1.26 -32.27 15.95
C PRO A 609 0.80 -32.54 14.51
N VAL A 610 0.65 -33.82 14.16
CA VAL A 610 0.04 -34.21 12.88
C VAL A 610 -1.39 -33.70 12.81
N GLY A 611 -1.78 -33.12 11.67
CA GLY A 611 -3.11 -32.56 11.46
C GLY A 611 -3.21 -31.05 11.71
N VAL A 612 -2.15 -30.40 12.18
CA VAL A 612 -2.08 -28.93 12.18
C VAL A 612 -2.07 -28.41 10.74
N ARG A 613 -2.93 -27.42 10.46
CA ARG A 613 -3.02 -26.75 9.16
C ARG A 613 -1.85 -25.81 8.92
N ALA A 614 -1.48 -25.59 7.66
CA ALA A 614 -0.46 -24.64 7.27
C ALA A 614 -0.78 -23.22 7.77
N VAL A 615 -2.06 -22.80 7.71
CA VAL A 615 -2.48 -21.48 8.23
C VAL A 615 -2.29 -21.33 9.74
N GLN A 616 -2.20 -22.44 10.48
CA GLN A 616 -2.00 -22.44 11.93
C GLN A 616 -0.52 -22.47 12.33
N VAL A 617 0.42 -22.53 11.37
CA VAL A 617 1.86 -22.58 11.65
C VAL A 617 2.40 -21.14 11.80
N PRO A 618 2.73 -20.69 13.02
CA PRO A 618 3.11 -19.31 13.27
C PRO A 618 4.56 -18.99 12.93
N ASP A 619 5.42 -19.95 12.64
CA ASP A 619 6.83 -19.68 12.33
C ASP A 619 7.08 -19.85 10.82
N PRO A 620 7.40 -18.78 10.07
CA PRO A 620 7.72 -18.92 8.64
C PRO A 620 9.03 -19.70 8.42
N GLY A 621 9.86 -19.91 9.46
CA GLY A 621 11.04 -20.76 9.41
C GLY A 621 10.76 -22.26 9.43
N SER A 622 9.52 -22.70 9.66
CA SER A 622 9.17 -24.13 9.58
C SER A 622 9.40 -24.67 8.17
N ALA A 623 10.17 -25.76 8.08
CA ALA A 623 10.59 -26.36 6.81
C ALA A 623 9.38 -26.83 6.00
N SER A 624 9.19 -26.22 4.83
CA SER A 624 8.24 -26.66 3.81
C SER A 624 8.65 -26.10 2.46
N TYR A 625 9.07 -26.97 1.54
CA TYR A 625 9.42 -26.57 0.18
C TYR A 625 8.20 -25.95 -0.52
N PHE A 626 7.01 -26.57 -0.38
CA PHE A 626 5.77 -26.08 -0.96
C PHE A 626 5.47 -24.65 -0.53
N LEU A 627 5.43 -24.38 0.79
CA LEU A 627 5.05 -23.06 1.26
C LEU A 627 6.02 -21.97 0.79
N ARG A 628 7.33 -22.26 0.74
CA ARG A 628 8.33 -21.33 0.22
C ARG A 628 8.20 -21.11 -1.29
N ALA A 629 8.07 -22.18 -2.08
CA ALA A 629 7.95 -22.08 -3.54
C ALA A 629 6.67 -21.34 -3.98
N PHE A 630 5.63 -21.38 -3.14
CA PHE A 630 4.32 -20.78 -3.44
C PHE A 630 4.14 -19.39 -2.82
N GLY A 631 5.21 -18.77 -2.32
CA GLY A 631 5.22 -17.35 -1.95
C GLY A 631 4.73 -17.04 -0.53
N ARG A 632 4.86 -17.96 0.43
CA ARG A 632 4.68 -17.67 1.87
C ARG A 632 5.61 -16.52 2.28
N SER A 633 5.09 -15.60 3.10
CA SER A 633 5.88 -14.50 3.68
C SER A 633 6.96 -15.02 4.63
N ASP A 634 8.17 -14.45 4.54
CA ASP A 634 9.23 -14.64 5.54
C ASP A 634 9.03 -13.75 6.77
N ARG A 635 8.07 -12.81 6.70
CA ARG A 635 7.70 -11.81 7.70
C ARG A 635 8.88 -10.91 8.09
N VAL A 636 9.72 -10.59 7.11
CA VAL A 636 10.86 -9.70 7.23
C VAL A 636 10.42 -8.26 7.40
N THR A 637 9.35 -7.88 6.73
CA THR A 637 8.81 -6.52 6.72
C THR A 637 7.31 -6.55 7.01
N ALA A 638 6.74 -5.41 7.40
CA ALA A 638 5.28 -5.25 7.45
C ALA A 638 4.65 -5.09 6.05
N CYS A 639 5.43 -5.28 4.96
CA CYS A 639 4.96 -5.08 3.61
C CYS A 639 4.00 -6.19 3.18
N ALA A 640 2.82 -5.80 2.68
CA ALA A 640 1.91 -6.77 2.06
C ALA A 640 2.50 -7.39 0.78
N CYS A 641 3.51 -6.73 0.19
CA CYS A 641 4.23 -7.19 -1.00
C CYS A 641 5.17 -8.37 -0.75
N GLU A 642 5.43 -8.75 0.50
CA GLU A 642 6.31 -9.88 0.81
C GLU A 642 5.71 -11.23 0.41
N ARG A 643 4.37 -11.32 0.38
CA ARG A 643 3.66 -12.45 -0.21
C ARG A 643 3.63 -12.32 -1.72
N SER A 644 4.03 -13.36 -2.44
CA SER A 644 3.89 -13.44 -3.91
C SER A 644 2.79 -14.42 -4.29
N GLY A 645 1.94 -14.01 -5.23
CA GLY A 645 0.97 -14.86 -5.91
C GLY A 645 1.40 -15.27 -7.31
N ASP A 646 2.66 -14.96 -7.70
CA ASP A 646 3.12 -15.11 -9.07
C ASP A 646 3.13 -16.58 -9.49
N VAL A 647 2.82 -16.81 -10.77
CA VAL A 647 2.87 -18.13 -11.37
C VAL A 647 4.22 -18.30 -12.05
N SER A 648 4.98 -19.31 -11.61
CA SER A 648 6.30 -19.65 -12.15
C SER A 648 6.31 -21.09 -12.68
N LEU A 649 7.25 -21.40 -13.57
CA LEU A 649 7.45 -22.77 -14.06
C LEU A 649 7.73 -23.78 -12.92
N PRO A 650 8.59 -23.48 -11.92
CA PRO A 650 8.75 -24.36 -10.75
C PRO A 650 7.44 -24.66 -10.02
N ASN A 651 6.53 -23.67 -9.90
CA ASN A 651 5.26 -23.87 -9.22
C ASN A 651 4.38 -24.87 -9.98
N VAL A 652 4.35 -24.77 -11.31
CA VAL A 652 3.60 -25.69 -12.18
C VAL A 652 4.19 -27.10 -12.12
N LEU A 653 5.51 -27.23 -12.28
CA LEU A 653 6.19 -28.53 -12.23
C LEU A 653 6.00 -29.23 -10.87
N HIS A 654 5.98 -28.48 -9.77
CA HIS A 654 5.74 -29.03 -8.44
C HIS A 654 4.31 -29.56 -8.27
N LEU A 655 3.30 -28.92 -8.85
CA LEU A 655 1.92 -29.43 -8.80
C LEU A 655 1.74 -30.68 -9.67
N ILE A 656 2.35 -30.68 -10.86
CA ILE A 656 2.19 -31.77 -11.83
C ILE A 656 2.95 -33.03 -11.37
N CYS A 657 4.24 -32.88 -11.05
CA CYS A 657 5.16 -34.00 -10.83
C CYS A 657 5.68 -34.11 -9.39
N GLY A 658 5.39 -33.13 -8.53
CA GLY A 658 5.94 -33.10 -7.17
C GLY A 658 5.21 -34.02 -6.19
N ASP A 659 5.87 -34.29 -5.07
CA ASP A 659 5.36 -35.23 -4.06
C ASP A 659 4.10 -34.76 -3.35
N THR A 660 3.84 -33.44 -3.28
CA THR A 660 2.72 -32.88 -2.51
C THR A 660 1.37 -33.46 -2.91
N ILE A 661 1.08 -33.57 -4.21
CA ILE A 661 -0.18 -34.14 -4.70
C ILE A 661 -0.05 -35.66 -4.85
N THR A 662 1.02 -36.13 -5.50
CA THR A 662 1.22 -37.55 -5.85
C THR A 662 1.23 -38.46 -4.62
N VAL A 663 1.94 -38.10 -3.55
CA VAL A 663 1.99 -38.91 -2.32
C VAL A 663 0.64 -38.95 -1.63
N LYS A 664 -0.10 -37.83 -1.60
CA LYS A 664 -1.41 -37.76 -0.95
C LYS A 664 -2.47 -38.56 -1.71
N LEU A 665 -2.47 -38.52 -3.04
CA LEU A 665 -3.39 -39.31 -3.87
C LEU A 665 -3.12 -40.81 -3.80
N ASN A 666 -1.86 -41.21 -3.65
CA ASN A 666 -1.46 -42.62 -3.52
C ASN A 666 -1.57 -43.16 -2.08
N SER A 667 -1.97 -42.33 -1.12
CA SER A 667 -2.10 -42.75 0.28
C SER A 667 -3.30 -43.67 0.49
N GLY A 668 -3.06 -44.88 1.01
CA GLY A 668 -4.13 -45.84 1.35
C GLY A 668 -5.09 -45.36 2.45
N SER A 669 -4.72 -44.30 3.20
CA SER A 669 -5.57 -43.68 4.22
C SER A 669 -6.32 -42.43 3.72
N GLY A 670 -6.07 -42.01 2.47
CA GLY A 670 -6.69 -40.86 1.84
C GLY A 670 -8.19 -41.03 1.60
N TRP A 671 -8.87 -39.91 1.39
CA TRP A 671 -10.32 -39.86 1.18
C TRP A 671 -10.74 -40.68 -0.03
N LEU A 672 -10.05 -40.51 -1.18
CA LEU A 672 -10.39 -41.22 -2.41
C LEU A 672 -10.24 -42.74 -2.25
N ALA A 673 -9.14 -43.20 -1.62
CA ALA A 673 -8.89 -44.62 -1.39
C ALA A 673 -9.97 -45.28 -0.51
N LYS A 674 -10.55 -44.54 0.45
CA LYS A 674 -11.69 -45.01 1.26
C LYS A 674 -12.98 -45.03 0.44
N ARG A 675 -13.28 -43.93 -0.27
CA ARG A 675 -14.53 -43.83 -1.05
C ARG A 675 -14.58 -44.79 -2.23
N LEU A 676 -13.48 -45.09 -2.90
CA LEU A 676 -13.44 -46.12 -3.95
C LEU A 676 -13.84 -47.52 -3.45
N LYS A 677 -13.55 -47.83 -2.18
CA LYS A 677 -13.97 -49.09 -1.54
C LYS A 677 -15.46 -49.09 -1.23
N ASP A 678 -15.94 -48.00 -0.65
CA ASP A 678 -17.30 -47.89 -0.10
C ASP A 678 -18.37 -47.57 -1.14
N GLU A 679 -18.04 -46.76 -2.16
CA GLU A 679 -18.97 -46.26 -3.16
C GLU A 679 -18.79 -47.00 -4.49
N LYS A 680 -19.86 -47.66 -4.94
CA LYS A 680 -19.89 -48.44 -6.19
C LYS A 680 -20.55 -47.68 -7.33
N ASP A 681 -21.31 -46.62 -7.04
CA ASP A 681 -21.87 -45.74 -8.06
C ASP A 681 -20.84 -44.69 -8.47
N ASP A 682 -20.32 -44.82 -9.69
CA ASP A 682 -19.30 -43.94 -10.24
C ASP A 682 -19.78 -42.51 -10.45
N LEU A 683 -21.06 -42.32 -10.80
CA LEU A 683 -21.63 -40.98 -10.98
C LEU A 683 -21.80 -40.28 -9.64
N LYS A 684 -22.15 -41.03 -8.59
CA LYS A 684 -22.20 -40.49 -7.23
C LYS A 684 -20.80 -40.17 -6.70
N LEU A 685 -19.82 -41.05 -6.93
CA LEU A 685 -18.44 -40.78 -6.56
C LEU A 685 -17.88 -39.55 -7.28
N LEU A 686 -18.23 -39.37 -8.56
CA LEU A 686 -17.89 -38.18 -9.34
C LEU A 686 -18.47 -36.90 -8.73
N ASP A 687 -19.75 -36.92 -8.35
CA ASP A 687 -20.40 -35.78 -7.68
C ASP A 687 -19.70 -35.43 -6.35
N GLU A 688 -19.39 -36.43 -5.53
CA GLU A 688 -18.68 -36.23 -4.27
C GLU A 688 -17.27 -35.65 -4.48
N LEU A 689 -16.56 -36.13 -5.50
CA LEU A 689 -15.21 -35.66 -5.83
C LEU A 689 -15.23 -34.18 -6.24
N PHE A 690 -16.15 -33.79 -7.12
CA PHE A 690 -16.31 -32.40 -7.56
C PHE A 690 -16.77 -31.49 -6.43
N LEU A 691 -17.71 -31.93 -5.58
CA LEU A 691 -18.12 -31.17 -4.41
C LEU A 691 -16.95 -30.95 -3.44
N ARG A 692 -16.06 -31.94 -3.30
CA ARG A 692 -14.90 -31.84 -2.43
C ARG A 692 -13.79 -30.95 -2.99
N ALA A 693 -13.56 -30.98 -4.30
CA ALA A 693 -12.49 -30.18 -4.94
C ALA A 693 -12.94 -28.75 -5.25
N TYR A 694 -14.15 -28.58 -5.79
CA TYR A 694 -14.65 -27.32 -6.35
C TYR A 694 -15.87 -26.76 -5.64
N ALA A 695 -16.44 -27.47 -4.64
CA ALA A 695 -17.67 -27.04 -3.98
C ALA A 695 -18.86 -26.84 -4.94
N ARG A 696 -18.88 -27.61 -6.05
CA ARG A 696 -20.01 -27.71 -6.97
C ARG A 696 -20.11 -29.14 -7.52
N LYS A 697 -21.22 -29.47 -8.17
CA LYS A 697 -21.35 -30.70 -8.95
C LYS A 697 -20.64 -30.57 -10.32
N PRO A 698 -20.27 -31.69 -10.98
CA PRO A 698 -19.78 -31.65 -12.35
C PRO A 698 -20.85 -31.08 -13.28
N GLY A 699 -20.44 -30.23 -14.22
CA GLY A 699 -21.29 -29.76 -15.30
C GLY A 699 -21.64 -30.89 -16.28
N ALA A 700 -22.63 -30.68 -17.14
CA ALA A 700 -23.10 -31.69 -18.09
C ALA A 700 -21.97 -32.22 -19.00
N GLY A 701 -21.11 -31.34 -19.51
CA GLY A 701 -19.96 -31.72 -20.35
C GLY A 701 -18.89 -32.51 -19.59
N GLU A 702 -18.55 -32.09 -18.37
CA GLU A 702 -17.59 -32.80 -17.51
C GLU A 702 -18.10 -34.21 -17.17
N ARG A 703 -19.39 -34.32 -16.80
CA ARG A 703 -20.04 -35.59 -16.52
C ARG A 703 -20.07 -36.49 -17.75
N ALA A 704 -20.41 -35.97 -18.92
CA ALA A 704 -20.42 -36.75 -20.17
C ALA A 704 -19.02 -37.29 -20.50
N ARG A 705 -17.97 -36.47 -20.35
CA ARG A 705 -16.59 -36.88 -20.63
C ARG A 705 -16.10 -37.95 -19.67
N VAL A 706 -16.37 -37.83 -18.38
CA VAL A 706 -15.98 -38.86 -17.41
C VAL A 706 -16.78 -40.15 -17.62
N ALA A 707 -18.07 -40.06 -17.95
CA ALA A 707 -18.89 -41.22 -18.26
C ALA A 707 -18.41 -41.96 -19.53
N GLU A 708 -17.81 -41.26 -20.49
CA GLU A 708 -17.14 -41.87 -21.64
C GLU A 708 -15.89 -42.64 -21.22
N LEU A 709 -15.03 -42.03 -20.40
CA LEU A 709 -13.80 -42.67 -19.91
C LEU A 709 -14.09 -43.91 -19.05
N LEU A 710 -15.15 -43.89 -18.25
CA LEU A 710 -15.59 -45.04 -17.44
C LEU A 710 -16.06 -46.24 -18.27
N ARG A 711 -16.34 -46.07 -19.58
CA ARG A 711 -16.70 -47.17 -20.48
C ARG A 711 -15.49 -47.88 -21.07
N ASP A 712 -14.31 -47.28 -20.97
CA ASP A 712 -13.07 -47.91 -21.39
C ASP A 712 -12.74 -49.05 -20.43
N LYS A 713 -12.76 -50.29 -20.95
CA LYS A 713 -12.54 -51.50 -20.15
C LYS A 713 -11.06 -51.73 -19.84
N ASP A 714 -10.17 -51.04 -20.54
CA ASP A 714 -8.73 -51.19 -20.39
C ASP A 714 -8.17 -50.25 -19.29
N ALA A 715 -8.98 -49.31 -18.79
CA ALA A 715 -8.61 -48.38 -17.72
C ALA A 715 -9.11 -48.86 -16.34
N PRO A 716 -8.22 -49.16 -15.38
CA PRO A 716 -8.64 -49.49 -14.02
C PRO A 716 -9.41 -48.32 -13.39
N ARG A 717 -10.61 -48.60 -12.86
CA ARG A 717 -11.47 -47.60 -12.19
C ARG A 717 -10.72 -46.74 -11.17
N ASP A 718 -9.93 -47.39 -10.31
CA ASP A 718 -9.19 -46.72 -9.25
C ASP A 718 -8.09 -45.79 -9.78
N GLU A 719 -7.51 -46.11 -10.94
CA GLU A 719 -6.53 -45.28 -11.63
C GLU A 719 -7.21 -44.08 -12.30
N LEU A 720 -8.34 -44.32 -13.00
CA LEU A 720 -9.12 -43.26 -13.64
C LEU A 720 -9.56 -42.18 -12.64
N PHE A 721 -10.10 -42.56 -11.47
CA PHE A 721 -10.51 -41.58 -10.46
C PHE A 721 -9.32 -40.89 -9.81
N ARG A 722 -8.15 -41.53 -9.76
CA ARG A 722 -6.92 -40.91 -9.23
C ARG A 722 -6.39 -39.86 -10.20
N ASP A 723 -6.37 -40.17 -11.50
CA ASP A 723 -5.98 -39.25 -12.55
C ASP A 723 -6.95 -38.09 -12.68
N LEU A 724 -8.25 -38.37 -12.59
CA LEU A 724 -9.27 -37.33 -12.53
C LEU A 724 -9.02 -36.42 -11.32
N PHE A 725 -8.79 -36.98 -10.12
CA PHE A 725 -8.54 -36.16 -8.95
C PHE A 725 -7.27 -35.32 -9.10
N TRP A 726 -6.20 -35.90 -9.62
CA TRP A 726 -4.98 -35.18 -9.95
C TRP A 726 -5.25 -34.01 -10.92
N ALA A 727 -6.04 -34.23 -11.97
CA ALA A 727 -6.40 -33.21 -12.94
C ALA A 727 -7.24 -32.08 -12.31
N LEU A 728 -8.15 -32.42 -11.39
CA LEU A 728 -8.94 -31.42 -10.67
C LEU A 728 -8.04 -30.54 -9.79
N LEU A 729 -7.14 -31.14 -9.00
CA LEU A 729 -6.22 -30.41 -8.10
C LEU A 729 -5.21 -29.52 -8.85
N ASN A 730 -4.90 -29.86 -10.10
CA ASN A 730 -4.01 -29.08 -10.96
C ASN A 730 -4.75 -28.03 -11.81
N SER A 731 -6.08 -27.98 -11.75
CA SER A 731 -6.85 -27.07 -12.60
C SER A 731 -6.81 -25.63 -12.09
N LYS A 732 -7.03 -24.68 -13.00
CA LYS A 732 -7.20 -23.27 -12.64
C LYS A 732 -8.38 -23.04 -11.69
N GLU A 733 -9.35 -23.94 -11.60
CA GLU A 733 -10.53 -23.77 -10.73
C GLU A 733 -10.23 -24.19 -9.28
N PHE A 734 -9.32 -25.15 -9.10
CA PHE A 734 -8.80 -25.47 -7.78
C PHE A 734 -7.83 -24.40 -7.28
N LEU A 735 -6.88 -24.01 -8.14
CA LEU A 735 -5.75 -23.15 -7.79
C LEU A 735 -6.12 -21.69 -7.55
N PHE A 736 -7.28 -21.25 -8.03
CA PHE A 736 -7.74 -19.86 -7.92
C PHE A 736 -9.08 -19.79 -7.20
N ASN A 737 -9.22 -18.79 -6.33
CA ASN A 737 -10.51 -18.33 -5.87
C ASN A 737 -11.15 -17.45 -6.95
N ARG A 738 -12.41 -17.70 -7.28
CA ARG A 738 -13.11 -17.14 -8.43
C ARG A 738 -14.45 -16.56 -8.09
#